data_AF-A0A7C8MH85-F1
#
_entry.id   AF-A0A7C8MH85-F1
#
_cell.length_a   1.000
_cell.length_b   1.000
_cell.length_c   1.000
_cell.angle_alpha   90.00
_cell.angle_beta   90.00
_cell.angle_gamma   90.00
#
_symmetry.space_group_name_H-M   'P 1'
#
loop_
_entity.id
_entity.type
_entity.pdbx_description
1 polymer ?
#
loop_
_entity_poly.entity_id
_entity_poly.type
_entity_poly.pdbx_seq_one_letter_code
_entity_poly.pdbx_strand_id
1 'polypeptide(L)'
;MRSYIVSVLAAAVLSNASAIPSDHTGAKRAVSSWDDAYTKATAALAKLSQNDKVGIVTGVGWQGGNCVGNTRAAGSIGYPSLCLQDGPLGIRYVMGATAFSAGIQAASTWDIDLIRERGAFIGAEAKQLGIHVMLGPSSGPLGKYANGGRNWEGFGVDPYLAGIAMKETIEGMQESGVQACAKHYIANEQERNRETMSSNVPDRVLHELYLWPFYDAVKANVASFMCSYNKINGTWACESGSIMNKLLKDELGFRGYIMSDWNAQHTTTGSANSGMDMTMPGSYVVTPLGYRVSNALQSAVQGGQIQQSRLDDMVKRILASWYLVGQDKGYPTATFNSWKIGTKDVGGNHKTNVRATARDGIVLLKNEGNALPLKKPKSIAVIGSDAIVDPKGANACVDRGCNNGTLAMGWGSGTTEFPYLIAPLEAIRAQAQKDGTTITTSTNDNAQQGASAAQNAEYAIVHINSDGGEGYITVEGNAGDRKNLQPWHNGNDLVKAVAAVNKKTVVVIHSVGPVILEPYIDDPNVVAVVWAGLPGQESGNGLVDILYGVASPSGKLPYTIAKREEDYGTTIAAGDDSTWDLFIDYRRFDQKKIEPRFEFGFGLSYTNFTYSDITITGAPTSGPATGKKGPGGAADLWDTVATVTAKITNSGGVAGAEVPQLYIGYPSGTPEVPPQQLRGFSKLKLEAGASGTATFKLRRRDLSYWDSGRQAWVVPSGAFTVNVGASSRDARLTGKISVTPAAIPFDIPSSPPLNMMLQYLKPSALRSSSALRQVTKSRAQARLMASVQGNTPRQAPAPHRRSTPISTERATFTIKNGPIFSGKSFGAKTNISGEAVFTTSIVGYPESMTDPSYRGQILVFTTPLIGNYGVPSSARDEHGLLRYFESPWIQASGIVVQDYAVKHSHWTAVESLAQWCARSGVPAISGVDTREVVTYLREQGSSLARITIGEEYDADEDEAYIDPEAINLVRRVSTKAPFHVSSALGDMHVALIDCGVKENILRSLVARGASVTSFPYDYPIHKVAHHFDGVFISNGPGDPTHCTETVYNLRKLFEGSQIPIMGICMGHQLIALAAGAKTIKLKYGNRAHNIPALDLTTGKCHITSQNHGYAVDPTTLPGDWREYFTNLNDQSNEGLIHNSRPIFSAQFHPEAKGGPLDSAYLFDRYIESVRKYKDHQTMFANKNNKPSPLLVDLLSKERVGVHPAQPDDFQSHAPGKIEPEVVVDSAGTPAPQPIAAAA
;
A
#
# COMPACT_ATOMS: atom_id res chain seq x y z
N MET A 1 -22.21 -3.10 -52.42
CA MET A 1 -20.87 -2.88 -51.81
C MET A 1 -20.95 -1.80 -50.72
N ARG A 2 -21.70 -2.04 -49.63
CA ARG A 2 -21.96 -1.05 -48.55
C ARG A 2 -22.17 -1.69 -47.16
N SER A 3 -21.69 -2.92 -46.97
CA SER A 3 -22.15 -3.83 -45.90
C SER A 3 -21.03 -4.50 -45.11
N TYR A 4 -19.79 -4.02 -45.24
CA TYR A 4 -18.58 -4.68 -44.71
C TYR A 4 -17.83 -3.90 -43.61
N ILE A 5 -18.35 -2.76 -43.17
CA ILE A 5 -17.66 -1.86 -42.20
C ILE A 5 -18.32 -1.88 -40.80
N VAL A 6 -19.60 -2.24 -40.70
CA VAL A 6 -20.37 -2.15 -39.43
C VAL A 6 -20.01 -3.26 -38.44
N SER A 7 -19.55 -4.42 -38.91
CA SER A 7 -19.33 -5.61 -38.07
C SER A 7 -18.07 -5.58 -37.18
N VAL A 8 -17.18 -4.60 -37.36
CA VAL A 8 -15.90 -4.52 -36.62
C VAL A 8 -16.04 -3.70 -35.33
N LEU A 9 -16.90 -2.66 -35.33
CA LEU A 9 -17.06 -1.75 -34.19
C LEU A 9 -17.82 -2.35 -33.00
N ALA A 10 -18.60 -3.42 -33.19
CA ALA A 10 -19.33 -4.09 -32.12
C ALA A 10 -18.43 -4.98 -31.22
N ALA A 11 -17.26 -5.41 -31.71
CA ALA A 11 -16.36 -6.29 -30.96
C ALA A 11 -15.49 -5.53 -29.94
N ALA A 12 -15.10 -4.29 -30.27
CA ALA A 12 -14.18 -3.47 -29.46
C ALA A 12 -14.80 -2.89 -28.16
N VAL A 13 -16.11 -3.05 -27.96
CA VAL A 13 -16.86 -2.46 -26.83
C VAL A 13 -17.02 -3.45 -25.65
N LEU A 14 -16.62 -4.72 -25.82
CA LEU A 14 -16.75 -5.77 -24.79
C LEU A 14 -15.41 -6.26 -24.21
N SER A 15 -14.26 -5.81 -24.73
CA SER A 15 -12.93 -6.19 -24.23
C SER A 15 -12.40 -5.31 -23.08
N ASN A 16 -12.90 -4.08 -22.93
CA ASN A 16 -12.35 -3.11 -21.95
C ASN A 16 -12.83 -3.35 -20.50
N ALA A 17 -13.27 -4.56 -20.17
CA ALA A 17 -13.82 -4.95 -18.86
C ALA A 17 -12.82 -5.74 -17.98
N SER A 18 -11.51 -5.71 -18.28
CA SER A 18 -10.49 -6.37 -17.46
C SER A 18 -9.14 -5.62 -17.34
N ALA A 19 -9.14 -4.30 -17.54
CA ALA A 19 -8.02 -3.44 -17.15
C ALA A 19 -8.43 -2.61 -15.92
N ILE A 20 -8.10 -3.11 -14.72
CA ILE A 20 -8.00 -2.24 -13.54
C ILE A 20 -6.78 -1.34 -13.78
N PRO A 21 -6.92 0.00 -13.81
CA PRO A 21 -5.76 0.89 -13.86
C PRO A 21 -4.92 0.69 -12.59
N SER A 22 -3.60 0.60 -12.73
CA SER A 22 -2.65 0.41 -11.62
C SER A 22 -2.61 1.59 -10.62
N ASP A 23 -3.41 2.63 -10.86
CA ASP A 23 -3.36 3.92 -10.17
C ASP A 23 -4.28 3.99 -8.94
N HIS A 24 -4.91 2.87 -8.54
CA HIS A 24 -5.57 2.74 -7.23
C HIS A 24 -4.58 2.63 -6.05
N THR A 25 -3.51 3.43 -6.10
CA THR A 25 -2.71 3.81 -4.92
C THR A 25 -3.46 4.83 -4.06
N GLY A 26 -4.63 4.42 -3.54
CA GLY A 26 -5.36 5.17 -2.52
C GLY A 26 -4.40 5.51 -1.38
N ALA A 27 -4.25 6.81 -1.08
CA ALA A 27 -3.11 7.35 -0.35
C ALA A 27 -2.83 6.58 0.96
N LYS A 28 -1.78 5.75 0.94
CA LYS A 28 -1.50 4.75 1.97
C LYS A 28 -1.55 5.37 3.36
N ARG A 29 -2.45 4.85 4.21
CA ARG A 29 -2.50 5.25 5.62
C ARG A 29 -1.26 4.66 6.30
N ALA A 30 -0.22 5.48 6.42
CA ALA A 30 0.97 5.14 7.17
C ALA A 30 0.57 4.64 8.57
N VAL A 31 0.82 3.35 8.82
CA VAL A 31 0.74 2.73 10.14
C VAL A 31 1.79 3.42 11.03
N SER A 32 1.45 3.66 12.31
CA SER A 32 2.37 4.37 13.22
C SER A 32 3.67 3.58 13.41
N SER A 33 4.77 4.23 13.83
CA SER A 33 5.93 3.45 14.27
C SER A 33 5.60 2.69 15.56
N TRP A 34 6.27 1.56 15.78
CA TRP A 34 6.16 0.85 17.05
C TRP A 34 6.65 1.68 18.25
N ASP A 35 7.54 2.65 18.05
CA ASP A 35 8.05 3.48 19.14
C ASP A 35 7.06 4.59 19.54
N ASP A 36 6.33 5.17 18.59
CA ASP A 36 5.17 6.04 18.88
C ASP A 36 4.08 5.25 19.61
N ALA A 37 3.78 4.04 19.11
CA ALA A 37 2.79 3.14 19.70
C ALA A 37 3.16 2.73 21.13
N TYR A 38 4.41 2.37 21.40
CA TYR A 38 4.91 2.04 22.74
C TYR A 38 4.95 3.26 23.67
N THR A 39 5.23 4.46 23.14
CA THR A 39 5.18 5.72 23.89
C THR A 39 3.76 5.98 24.39
N LYS A 40 2.77 5.93 23.49
CA LYS A 40 1.34 6.04 23.86
C LYS A 40 0.91 4.94 24.83
N ALA A 41 1.27 3.68 24.55
CA ALA A 41 0.92 2.52 25.39
C ALA A 41 1.47 2.64 26.82
N THR A 42 2.69 3.16 26.98
CA THR A 42 3.31 3.39 28.29
C THR A 42 2.61 4.53 29.04
N ALA A 43 2.24 5.62 28.35
CA ALA A 43 1.48 6.73 28.93
C ALA A 43 0.02 6.35 29.29
N ALA A 44 -0.56 5.36 28.60
CA ALA A 44 -1.87 4.80 28.91
C ALA A 44 -1.81 3.81 30.08
N LEU A 45 -0.84 2.89 30.09
CA LEU A 45 -0.62 1.89 31.14
C LEU A 45 -0.52 2.52 32.55
N ALA A 46 0.11 3.70 32.65
CA ALA A 46 0.24 4.45 33.90
C ALA A 46 -1.09 4.94 34.51
N LYS A 47 -2.20 4.87 33.77
CA LYS A 47 -3.55 5.31 34.19
C LYS A 47 -4.49 4.14 34.54
N LEU A 48 -4.01 2.90 34.41
CA LEU A 48 -4.85 1.70 34.56
C LEU A 48 -4.81 1.12 35.97
N SER A 49 -5.98 0.79 36.51
CA SER A 49 -6.08 -0.03 37.71
C SER A 49 -5.72 -1.48 37.40
N GLN A 50 -5.43 -2.29 38.44
CA GLN A 50 -5.15 -3.71 38.26
C GLN A 50 -6.34 -4.47 37.61
N ASN A 51 -7.57 -4.04 37.88
CA ASN A 51 -8.78 -4.63 37.29
C ASN A 51 -8.97 -4.27 35.81
N ASP A 52 -8.40 -3.15 35.37
CA ASP A 52 -8.35 -2.79 33.95
C ASP A 52 -7.25 -3.59 33.23
N LYS A 53 -6.05 -3.66 33.83
CA LYS A 53 -4.92 -4.46 33.32
C LYS A 53 -5.32 -5.92 33.09
N VAL A 54 -5.89 -6.58 34.11
CA VAL A 54 -6.41 -7.97 34.01
C VAL A 54 -7.55 -8.07 32.99
N GLY A 55 -8.38 -7.04 32.87
CA GLY A 55 -9.50 -7.00 31.92
C GLY A 55 -9.07 -6.88 30.45
N ILE A 56 -7.96 -6.21 30.16
CA ILE A 56 -7.41 -6.04 28.81
C ILE A 56 -6.80 -7.35 28.29
N VAL A 57 -6.15 -8.13 29.16
CA VAL A 57 -5.45 -9.38 28.80
C VAL A 57 -6.34 -10.62 28.86
N THR A 58 -7.56 -10.52 29.41
CA THR A 58 -8.47 -11.68 29.54
C THR A 58 -9.73 -11.47 28.71
N GLY A 59 -10.10 -12.46 27.90
CA GLY A 59 -11.41 -12.49 27.29
C GLY A 59 -12.55 -12.54 28.32
N VAL A 60 -13.74 -12.07 27.95
CA VAL A 60 -14.92 -12.01 28.84
C VAL A 60 -15.58 -13.38 29.11
N GLY A 61 -15.20 -14.39 28.33
CA GLY A 61 -15.78 -15.74 28.28
C GLY A 61 -16.35 -16.06 26.90
N TRP A 62 -16.46 -17.35 26.57
CA TRP A 62 -17.11 -17.82 25.33
C TRP A 62 -18.55 -17.31 25.26
N GLN A 63 -18.93 -16.74 24.12
CA GLN A 63 -20.20 -16.04 23.89
C GLN A 63 -20.52 -14.86 24.85
N GLY A 64 -19.57 -14.41 25.66
CA GLY A 64 -19.75 -13.32 26.64
C GLY A 64 -19.72 -11.91 26.05
N GLY A 65 -19.58 -11.76 24.73
CA GLY A 65 -19.55 -10.50 24.00
C GLY A 65 -20.15 -10.63 22.60
N ASN A 66 -20.09 -9.56 21.79
CA ASN A 66 -20.65 -9.55 20.43
C ASN A 66 -19.80 -10.33 19.40
N CYS A 67 -18.51 -10.50 19.67
CA CYS A 67 -17.53 -11.04 18.72
C CYS A 67 -17.04 -12.43 19.18
N VAL A 68 -16.39 -13.17 18.29
CA VAL A 68 -15.83 -14.52 18.57
C VAL A 68 -14.85 -14.48 19.77
N GLY A 69 -14.14 -13.37 19.95
CA GLY A 69 -13.50 -12.98 21.20
C GLY A 69 -13.76 -11.51 21.56
N ASN A 70 -13.92 -11.22 22.86
CA ASN A 70 -13.97 -9.84 23.38
C ASN A 70 -13.15 -9.70 24.67
N THR A 71 -12.38 -8.62 24.81
CA THR A 71 -11.72 -8.23 26.09
C THR A 71 -12.57 -7.20 26.85
N ARG A 72 -12.20 -6.86 28.09
CA ARG A 72 -12.92 -5.87 28.89
C ARG A 72 -12.48 -4.43 28.54
N ALA A 73 -13.44 -3.52 28.40
CA ALA A 73 -13.18 -2.09 28.21
C ALA A 73 -12.51 -1.44 29.43
N ALA A 74 -11.67 -0.43 29.20
CA ALA A 74 -10.99 0.37 30.21
C ALA A 74 -11.23 1.87 29.99
N GLY A 75 -12.31 2.38 30.58
CA GLY A 75 -12.80 3.75 30.35
C GLY A 75 -11.82 4.86 30.78
N SER A 76 -10.90 4.59 31.71
CA SER A 76 -9.85 5.50 32.17
C SER A 76 -8.87 5.95 31.08
N ILE A 77 -8.80 5.23 29.95
CA ILE A 77 -7.99 5.56 28.78
C ILE A 77 -8.80 5.59 27.47
N GLY A 78 -10.13 5.50 27.55
CA GLY A 78 -11.00 5.40 26.36
C GLY A 78 -10.87 4.09 25.57
N TYR A 79 -10.30 3.04 26.16
CA TYR A 79 -10.09 1.74 25.49
C TYR A 79 -11.40 0.94 25.47
N PRO A 80 -11.92 0.53 24.30
CA PRO A 80 -13.19 -0.20 24.17
C PRO A 80 -13.04 -1.67 24.58
N SER A 81 -14.15 -2.42 24.55
CA SER A 81 -14.07 -3.88 24.50
C SER A 81 -13.49 -4.26 23.14
N LEU A 82 -12.23 -4.71 23.11
CA LEU A 82 -11.58 -5.09 21.85
C LEU A 82 -12.38 -6.24 21.22
N CYS A 83 -12.79 -6.09 19.97
CA CYS A 83 -13.55 -7.09 19.23
C CYS A 83 -12.61 -7.90 18.32
N LEU A 84 -12.54 -9.20 18.55
CA LEU A 84 -11.75 -10.16 17.79
C LEU A 84 -12.70 -11.07 17.00
N GLN A 85 -12.53 -11.15 15.68
CA GLN A 85 -13.47 -11.85 14.78
C GLN A 85 -12.74 -12.67 13.70
N ASP A 86 -13.27 -13.85 13.40
CA ASP A 86 -12.86 -14.65 12.25
C ASP A 86 -13.33 -14.01 10.93
N GLY A 87 -12.71 -14.30 9.79
CA GLY A 87 -11.59 -15.22 9.56
C GLY A 87 -10.66 -14.72 8.44
N PRO A 88 -9.73 -15.56 7.94
CA PRO A 88 -8.72 -15.15 6.93
C PRO A 88 -9.27 -14.75 5.55
N LEU A 89 -10.58 -14.80 5.32
CA LEU A 89 -11.25 -14.62 4.01
C LEU A 89 -12.60 -13.88 4.05
N GLY A 90 -12.94 -13.19 5.13
CA GLY A 90 -14.23 -12.50 5.30
C GLY A 90 -14.68 -12.49 6.74
N ILE A 91 -15.88 -11.96 7.02
CA ILE A 91 -16.35 -11.70 8.39
C ILE A 91 -17.34 -12.79 8.86
N ARG A 92 -16.83 -13.76 9.63
CA ARG A 92 -17.62 -14.88 10.17
C ARG A 92 -18.84 -14.39 10.93
N TYR A 93 -19.96 -15.10 10.77
CA TYR A 93 -21.23 -14.83 11.44
C TYR A 93 -21.91 -13.49 11.09
N VAL A 94 -21.58 -12.88 9.94
CA VAL A 94 -22.23 -11.68 9.40
C VAL A 94 -22.70 -11.93 7.97
N MET A 95 -24.02 -11.92 7.73
CA MET A 95 -24.56 -11.98 6.36
C MET A 95 -24.40 -10.62 5.69
N GLY A 96 -24.04 -10.56 4.41
CA GLY A 96 -23.83 -9.27 3.69
C GLY A 96 -22.41 -8.70 3.77
N ALA A 97 -21.55 -9.31 4.59
CA ALA A 97 -20.10 -9.24 4.40
C ALA A 97 -19.70 -10.05 3.16
N THR A 98 -18.51 -9.78 2.62
CA THR A 98 -18.00 -10.45 1.43
C THR A 98 -17.32 -11.77 1.79
N ALA A 99 -17.66 -12.83 1.06
CA ALA A 99 -16.97 -14.12 1.07
C ALA A 99 -15.87 -14.10 0.01
N PHE A 100 -14.68 -13.68 0.43
CA PHE A 100 -13.50 -13.61 -0.44
C PHE A 100 -13.00 -15.01 -0.79
N SER A 101 -12.18 -15.09 -1.83
CA SER A 101 -11.45 -16.32 -2.16
C SER A 101 -10.56 -16.75 -1.00
N ALA A 102 -10.32 -18.05 -0.87
CA ALA A 102 -9.45 -18.59 0.18
C ALA A 102 -8.00 -18.05 0.09
N GLY A 103 -7.22 -18.21 1.16
CA GLY A 103 -5.79 -17.89 1.17
C GLY A 103 -5.06 -18.63 0.04
N ILE A 104 -5.38 -19.91 -0.15
CA ILE A 104 -4.74 -20.73 -1.17
C ILE A 104 -5.07 -20.29 -2.60
N GLN A 105 -6.28 -19.78 -2.84
CA GLN A 105 -6.66 -19.19 -4.13
C GLN A 105 -5.93 -17.88 -4.38
N ALA A 106 -5.79 -17.05 -3.35
CA ALA A 106 -5.02 -15.81 -3.44
C ALA A 106 -3.54 -16.11 -3.75
N ALA A 107 -2.96 -17.15 -3.14
CA ALA A 107 -1.64 -17.65 -3.49
C ALA A 107 -1.55 -18.17 -4.93
N SER A 108 -2.54 -18.93 -5.42
CA SER A 108 -2.61 -19.39 -6.81
C SER A 108 -2.61 -18.25 -7.84
N THR A 109 -2.95 -17.01 -7.46
CA THR A 109 -2.80 -15.85 -8.36
C THR A 109 -1.35 -15.48 -8.64
N TRP A 110 -0.45 -15.67 -7.67
CA TRP A 110 0.91 -15.11 -7.63
C TRP A 110 0.98 -13.59 -7.91
N ASP A 111 -0.12 -12.86 -7.64
CA ASP A 111 -0.27 -11.43 -7.89
C ASP A 111 -0.28 -10.68 -6.54
N ILE A 112 0.82 -9.99 -6.22
CA ILE A 112 0.99 -9.30 -4.93
C ILE A 112 -0.02 -8.18 -4.70
N ASP A 113 -0.49 -7.54 -5.78
CA ASP A 113 -1.43 -6.42 -5.69
C ASP A 113 -2.84 -6.94 -5.38
N LEU A 114 -3.28 -8.03 -6.02
CA LEU A 114 -4.54 -8.71 -5.68
C LEU A 114 -4.54 -9.25 -4.24
N ILE A 115 -3.41 -9.76 -3.74
CA ILE A 115 -3.27 -10.23 -2.36
C ILE A 115 -3.36 -9.05 -1.37
N ARG A 116 -2.71 -7.92 -1.67
CA ARG A 116 -2.79 -6.71 -0.82
C ARG A 116 -4.19 -6.10 -0.82
N GLU A 117 -4.83 -6.00 -1.98
CA GLU A 117 -6.20 -5.48 -2.14
C GLU A 117 -7.20 -6.34 -1.34
N ARG A 118 -7.09 -7.67 -1.43
CA ARG A 118 -7.88 -8.62 -0.62
C ARG A 118 -7.74 -8.34 0.88
N GLY A 119 -6.50 -8.13 1.36
CA GLY A 119 -6.23 -7.76 2.74
C GLY A 119 -6.86 -6.40 3.12
N ALA A 120 -6.73 -5.39 2.26
CA ALA A 120 -7.30 -4.07 2.48
C ALA A 120 -8.84 -4.09 2.57
N PHE A 121 -9.51 -4.83 1.69
CA PHE A 121 -10.97 -4.96 1.69
C PHE A 121 -11.50 -5.73 2.91
N ILE A 122 -10.86 -6.85 3.30
CA ILE A 122 -11.17 -7.54 4.56
C ILE A 122 -11.01 -6.59 5.76
N GLY A 123 -9.92 -5.82 5.80
CA GLY A 123 -9.70 -4.82 6.85
C GLY A 123 -10.70 -3.66 6.85
N ALA A 124 -11.24 -3.29 5.69
CA ALA A 124 -12.25 -2.25 5.54
C ALA A 124 -13.62 -2.68 6.08
N GLU A 125 -14.10 -3.87 5.69
CA GLU A 125 -15.36 -4.44 6.21
C GLU A 125 -15.29 -4.65 7.73
N ALA A 126 -14.17 -5.21 8.21
CA ALA A 126 -13.94 -5.43 9.63
C ALA A 126 -14.06 -4.12 10.43
N LYS A 127 -13.36 -3.07 9.97
CA LYS A 127 -13.43 -1.74 10.58
C LYS A 127 -14.82 -1.12 10.51
N GLN A 128 -15.52 -1.22 9.38
CA GLN A 128 -16.89 -0.72 9.22
C GLN A 128 -17.86 -1.39 10.21
N LEU A 129 -17.64 -2.67 10.52
CA LEU A 129 -18.42 -3.42 11.50
C LEU A 129 -18.01 -3.16 12.97
N GLY A 130 -16.91 -2.45 13.21
CA GLY A 130 -16.35 -2.21 14.54
C GLY A 130 -15.49 -3.36 15.11
N ILE A 131 -15.02 -4.24 14.23
CA ILE A 131 -14.04 -5.28 14.56
C ILE A 131 -12.68 -4.62 14.71
N HIS A 132 -11.97 -4.97 15.77
CA HIS A 132 -10.67 -4.38 16.11
C HIS A 132 -9.52 -5.28 15.67
N VAL A 133 -9.71 -6.61 15.73
CA VAL A 133 -8.72 -7.62 15.37
C VAL A 133 -9.38 -8.66 14.45
N MET A 134 -8.79 -8.87 13.28
CA MET A 134 -9.18 -9.97 12.39
C MET A 134 -8.27 -11.17 12.62
N LEU A 135 -8.86 -12.36 12.72
CA LEU A 135 -8.17 -13.60 13.07
C LEU A 135 -7.56 -14.27 11.84
N GLY A 136 -6.65 -13.54 11.20
CA GLY A 136 -5.83 -13.94 10.06
C GLY A 136 -4.86 -12.84 9.64
N PRO A 137 -4.03 -13.07 8.60
CA PRO A 137 -3.98 -14.27 7.76
C PRO A 137 -3.32 -15.50 8.42
N SER A 138 -3.39 -16.64 7.73
CA SER A 138 -2.81 -17.92 8.17
C SER A 138 -1.56 -18.30 7.37
N SER A 139 -0.58 -18.93 8.03
CA SER A 139 0.50 -19.73 7.42
C SER A 139 1.04 -20.81 8.37
N GLY A 140 0.22 -21.21 9.34
CA GLY A 140 0.36 -22.44 10.13
C GLY A 140 -1.02 -23.09 10.20
N PRO A 141 -1.31 -24.17 9.45
CA PRO A 141 -0.40 -24.97 8.64
C PRO A 141 0.30 -24.20 7.51
N LEU A 142 1.57 -24.55 7.25
CA LEU A 142 2.23 -24.27 5.98
C LEU A 142 1.78 -25.25 4.89
N GLY A 143 1.42 -26.48 5.28
CA GLY A 143 0.90 -27.52 4.40
C GLY A 143 1.87 -28.68 4.19
N LYS A 144 2.62 -29.08 5.22
CA LYS A 144 3.49 -30.27 5.22
C LYS A 144 2.77 -31.51 4.69
N TYR A 145 1.53 -31.72 5.13
CA TYR A 145 0.69 -32.84 4.73
C TYR A 145 -0.26 -32.42 3.61
N ALA A 146 -0.14 -33.03 2.43
CA ALA A 146 -1.02 -32.74 1.27
C ALA A 146 -2.52 -32.95 1.56
N ASN A 147 -2.85 -33.78 2.55
CA ASN A 147 -4.21 -34.06 3.02
C ASN A 147 -4.61 -33.32 4.32
N GLY A 148 -3.76 -32.40 4.84
CA GLY A 148 -4.04 -31.58 6.02
C GLY A 148 -5.26 -30.68 5.84
N GLY A 149 -6.15 -30.66 6.83
CA GLY A 149 -7.51 -30.10 6.70
C GLY A 149 -7.57 -28.59 6.45
N ARG A 150 -6.63 -27.82 7.01
CA ARG A 150 -6.67 -26.34 7.02
C ARG A 150 -5.67 -25.65 6.09
N ASN A 151 -4.94 -26.40 5.26
CA ASN A 151 -3.92 -25.85 4.34
C ASN A 151 -4.47 -24.73 3.45
N TRP A 152 -5.76 -24.79 3.13
CA TRP A 152 -6.47 -23.85 2.27
C TRP A 152 -6.68 -22.45 2.88
N GLU A 153 -6.66 -22.32 4.21
CA GLU A 153 -6.64 -21.01 4.89
C GLU A 153 -5.30 -20.30 4.70
N GLY A 154 -4.22 -21.06 4.50
CA GLY A 154 -2.86 -20.58 4.26
C GLY A 154 -2.58 -20.27 2.80
N PHE A 155 -1.31 -19.99 2.47
CA PHE A 155 -0.87 -19.53 1.15
C PHE A 155 -0.05 -20.57 0.36
N GLY A 156 -0.25 -21.85 0.67
CA GLY A 156 0.47 -22.95 0.05
C GLY A 156 1.83 -23.24 0.69
N VAL A 157 2.49 -24.25 0.13
CA VAL A 157 3.55 -25.04 0.80
C VAL A 157 4.94 -24.43 0.77
N ASP A 158 5.12 -23.28 0.10
CA ASP A 158 6.42 -22.64 0.00
C ASP A 158 6.55 -21.44 0.96
N PRO A 159 7.57 -21.42 1.84
CA PRO A 159 7.75 -20.35 2.82
C PRO A 159 8.03 -18.97 2.21
N TYR A 160 8.63 -18.89 1.02
CA TYR A 160 8.84 -17.60 0.35
C TYR A 160 7.52 -17.07 -0.21
N LEU A 161 6.75 -17.90 -0.93
CA LEU A 161 5.42 -17.52 -1.42
C LEU A 161 4.49 -17.13 -0.26
N ALA A 162 4.41 -17.97 0.76
CA ALA A 162 3.59 -17.72 1.95
C ALA A 162 4.06 -16.50 2.75
N GLY A 163 5.37 -16.26 2.88
CA GLY A 163 5.89 -15.08 3.56
C GLY A 163 5.57 -13.76 2.84
N ILE A 164 5.64 -13.72 1.51
CA ILE A 164 5.20 -12.56 0.73
C ILE A 164 3.68 -12.38 0.84
N ALA A 165 2.89 -13.44 0.73
CA ALA A 165 1.44 -13.36 0.83
C ALA A 165 0.94 -12.94 2.23
N MET A 166 1.59 -13.42 3.30
CA MET A 166 1.39 -12.95 4.67
C MET A 166 1.68 -11.46 4.78
N LYS A 167 2.86 -11.00 4.32
CA LYS A 167 3.26 -9.58 4.35
C LYS A 167 2.22 -8.68 3.69
N GLU A 168 1.85 -8.96 2.43
CA GLU A 168 0.93 -8.10 1.68
C GLU A 168 -0.49 -8.09 2.26
N THR A 169 -0.98 -9.25 2.71
CA THR A 169 -2.29 -9.34 3.37
C THR A 169 -2.31 -8.56 4.70
N ILE A 170 -1.25 -8.70 5.52
CA ILE A 170 -1.09 -7.97 6.79
C ILE A 170 -1.01 -6.47 6.56
N GLU A 171 -0.19 -6.01 5.60
CA GLU A 171 -0.07 -4.58 5.31
C GLU A 171 -1.41 -3.99 4.87
N GLY A 172 -2.14 -4.63 3.94
CA GLY A 172 -3.45 -4.17 3.50
C GLY A 172 -4.47 -4.07 4.66
N MET A 173 -4.58 -5.11 5.49
CA MET A 173 -5.48 -5.13 6.64
C MET A 173 -5.18 -3.99 7.64
N GLN A 174 -3.90 -3.72 7.88
CA GLN A 174 -3.45 -2.73 8.85
C GLN A 174 -3.45 -1.28 8.32
N GLU A 175 -3.25 -1.09 7.01
CA GLU A 175 -3.48 0.20 6.33
C GLU A 175 -4.97 0.61 6.43
N SER A 176 -5.90 -0.32 6.23
CA SER A 176 -7.34 -0.09 6.49
C SER A 176 -7.62 0.29 7.96
N GLY A 177 -6.84 -0.25 8.89
CA GLY A 177 -6.87 0.11 10.32
C GLY A 177 -7.41 -0.96 11.26
N VAL A 178 -7.54 -2.21 10.79
CA VAL A 178 -7.78 -3.35 11.67
C VAL A 178 -6.45 -3.94 12.14
N GLN A 179 -6.41 -4.59 13.30
CA GLN A 179 -5.24 -5.35 13.72
C GLN A 179 -5.27 -6.72 13.03
N ALA A 180 -4.18 -7.08 12.35
CA ALA A 180 -4.02 -8.43 11.79
C ALA A 180 -3.48 -9.39 12.86
N CYS A 181 -3.76 -10.68 12.69
CA CYS A 181 -3.36 -11.75 13.61
C CYS A 181 -2.73 -12.91 12.82
N ALA A 182 -1.40 -13.02 12.87
CA ALA A 182 -0.69 -14.12 12.21
C ALA A 182 -0.97 -15.43 12.96
N LYS A 183 -1.57 -16.42 12.27
CA LYS A 183 -1.95 -17.71 12.87
C LYS A 183 -1.53 -18.93 12.03
N HIS A 184 -1.51 -20.15 12.57
CA HIS A 184 -1.46 -20.50 13.99
C HIS A 184 0.01 -20.82 14.34
N TYR A 185 0.54 -20.17 15.38
CA TYR A 185 1.96 -20.16 15.72
C TYR A 185 2.26 -21.26 16.77
N ILE A 186 2.80 -22.42 16.40
CA ILE A 186 3.38 -22.80 15.10
C ILE A 186 3.22 -24.30 14.83
N ALA A 187 3.47 -24.74 13.59
CA ALA A 187 3.56 -26.15 13.20
C ALA A 187 2.31 -27.00 13.54
N ASN A 188 1.12 -26.38 13.53
CA ASN A 188 -0.18 -27.07 13.52
C ASN A 188 -0.47 -27.59 12.10
N GLU A 189 0.34 -28.55 11.64
CA GLU A 189 0.32 -29.04 10.24
C GLU A 189 -0.80 -30.05 9.95
N GLN A 190 -1.53 -30.49 10.98
CA GLN A 190 -2.66 -31.42 10.89
C GLN A 190 -3.71 -31.09 11.95
N GLU A 191 -4.96 -31.45 11.69
CA GLU A 191 -6.07 -31.24 12.65
C GLU A 191 -6.27 -32.42 13.59
N ARG A 192 -5.94 -33.63 13.15
CA ARG A 192 -5.99 -34.84 13.98
C ARG A 192 -5.14 -34.67 15.23
N ASN A 193 -5.79 -34.81 16.39
CA ASN A 193 -5.19 -34.70 17.72
C ASN A 193 -4.57 -33.31 18.03
N ARG A 194 -4.89 -32.24 17.30
CA ARG A 194 -4.27 -30.91 17.41
C ARG A 194 -4.15 -30.36 18.85
N GLU A 195 -5.11 -30.64 19.72
CA GLU A 195 -5.13 -30.19 21.13
C GLU A 195 -4.23 -30.99 22.09
N THR A 196 -3.68 -32.12 21.64
CA THR A 196 -2.93 -33.07 22.48
C THR A 196 -1.59 -33.53 21.91
N MET A 197 -1.41 -33.54 20.59
CA MET A 197 -0.18 -33.98 19.92
C MET A 197 0.97 -32.98 20.03
N SER A 198 2.19 -33.47 19.81
CA SER A 198 3.41 -32.66 19.71
C SER A 198 4.05 -32.71 18.33
N SER A 199 4.30 -31.53 17.77
CA SER A 199 5.13 -31.30 16.59
C SER A 199 6.59 -31.15 17.04
N ASN A 200 7.38 -32.22 16.91
CA ASN A 200 8.75 -32.30 17.40
C ASN A 200 9.74 -31.82 16.33
N VAL A 201 9.66 -30.53 15.98
CA VAL A 201 10.39 -29.93 14.86
C VAL A 201 11.87 -29.67 15.21
N PRO A 202 12.84 -30.14 14.40
CA PRO A 202 14.25 -29.77 14.51
C PRO A 202 14.48 -28.28 14.26
N ASP A 203 15.39 -27.69 15.02
CA ASP A 203 15.68 -26.24 15.02
C ASP A 203 15.86 -25.63 13.61
N ARG A 204 16.73 -26.19 12.78
CA ARG A 204 16.95 -25.73 11.40
C ARG A 204 15.71 -25.84 10.50
N VAL A 205 14.93 -26.91 10.66
CA VAL A 205 13.69 -27.14 9.89
C VAL A 205 12.61 -26.14 10.30
N LEU A 206 12.54 -25.82 11.59
CA LEU A 206 11.65 -24.78 12.12
C LEU A 206 12.00 -23.41 11.53
N HIS A 207 13.29 -23.05 11.43
CA HIS A 207 13.75 -21.75 10.90
C HIS A 207 13.64 -21.61 9.37
N GLU A 208 14.05 -22.63 8.59
CA GLU A 208 14.08 -22.53 7.11
C GLU A 208 12.72 -22.77 6.42
N LEU A 209 11.75 -23.41 7.10
CA LEU A 209 10.39 -23.58 6.59
C LEU A 209 9.37 -22.82 7.45
N TYR A 210 9.00 -23.35 8.61
CA TYR A 210 7.75 -23.00 9.28
C TYR A 210 7.75 -21.60 9.93
N LEU A 211 8.90 -21.11 10.40
CA LEU A 211 9.05 -19.73 10.93
C LEU A 211 9.16 -18.67 9.84
N TRP A 212 9.54 -19.04 8.61
CA TRP A 212 9.90 -18.07 7.58
C TRP A 212 8.73 -17.14 7.21
N PRO A 213 7.48 -17.59 7.02
CA PRO A 213 6.34 -16.69 6.81
C PRO A 213 6.08 -15.76 8.00
N PHE A 214 6.38 -16.20 9.23
CA PHE A 214 6.21 -15.41 10.44
C PHE A 214 7.33 -14.37 10.62
N TYR A 215 8.55 -14.62 10.12
CA TYR A 215 9.58 -13.59 9.98
C TYR A 215 9.09 -12.41 9.11
N ASP A 216 8.47 -12.69 7.95
CA ASP A 216 7.89 -11.66 7.07
C ASP A 216 6.67 -10.99 7.71
N ALA A 217 5.84 -11.73 8.47
CA ALA A 217 4.72 -11.16 9.24
C ALA A 217 5.18 -10.17 10.34
N VAL A 218 6.23 -10.49 11.10
CA VAL A 218 6.80 -9.54 12.07
C VAL A 218 7.45 -8.35 11.36
N LYS A 219 8.10 -8.57 10.21
CA LYS A 219 8.65 -7.48 9.37
C LYS A 219 7.57 -6.54 8.83
N ALA A 220 6.40 -7.07 8.49
CA ALA A 220 5.18 -6.33 8.11
C ALA A 220 4.52 -5.59 9.29
N ASN A 221 5.13 -5.61 10.49
CA ASN A 221 4.61 -5.01 11.72
C ASN A 221 3.23 -5.55 12.12
N VAL A 222 2.99 -6.86 11.99
CA VAL A 222 1.72 -7.46 12.41
C VAL A 222 1.41 -7.16 13.88
N ALA A 223 0.18 -6.74 14.14
CA ALA A 223 -0.29 -6.29 15.45
C ALA A 223 -0.36 -7.43 16.48
N SER A 224 -0.70 -8.64 16.04
CA SER A 224 -0.89 -9.78 16.94
C SER A 224 -0.46 -11.12 16.32
N PHE A 225 -0.21 -12.08 17.19
CA PHE A 225 0.03 -13.49 16.85
C PHE A 225 -0.96 -14.36 17.63
N MET A 226 -1.36 -15.49 17.05
CA MET A 226 -2.16 -16.51 17.75
C MET A 226 -1.30 -17.76 17.95
N CYS A 227 -1.01 -18.13 19.21
CA CYS A 227 -0.32 -19.39 19.50
C CYS A 227 -1.28 -20.58 19.33
N SER A 228 -0.79 -21.68 18.77
CA SER A 228 -1.59 -22.83 18.33
C SER A 228 -1.97 -23.81 19.44
N TYR A 229 -2.89 -24.73 19.12
CA TYR A 229 -3.33 -25.84 19.97
C TYR A 229 -2.24 -26.86 20.30
N ASN A 230 -1.38 -27.16 19.33
CA ASN A 230 -0.42 -28.26 19.43
C ASN A 230 0.74 -27.95 20.38
N LYS A 231 1.40 -29.02 20.83
CA LYS A 231 2.70 -28.91 21.51
C LYS A 231 3.81 -28.76 20.49
N ILE A 232 4.89 -28.09 20.91
CA ILE A 232 6.18 -28.06 20.25
C ILE A 232 7.19 -28.70 21.20
N ASN A 233 7.84 -29.78 20.78
CA ASN A 233 8.83 -30.50 21.58
C ASN A 233 8.34 -30.80 23.02
N GLY A 234 7.09 -31.27 23.14
CA GLY A 234 6.43 -31.69 24.38
C GLY A 234 5.69 -30.59 25.17
N THR A 235 5.87 -29.30 24.82
CA THR A 235 5.21 -28.17 25.52
C THR A 235 4.20 -27.47 24.62
N TRP A 236 2.95 -27.26 25.10
CA TRP A 236 1.91 -26.53 24.34
C TRP A 236 2.42 -25.18 23.82
N ALA A 237 2.09 -24.80 22.58
CA ALA A 237 2.66 -23.60 21.96
C ALA A 237 2.37 -22.32 22.78
N CYS A 238 1.14 -22.19 23.29
CA CYS A 238 0.73 -21.12 24.21
C CYS A 238 1.35 -21.18 25.62
N GLU A 239 2.19 -22.17 25.92
CA GLU A 239 2.95 -22.28 27.18
C GLU A 239 4.47 -22.43 26.95
N SER A 240 4.93 -22.38 25.70
CA SER A 240 6.32 -22.67 25.34
C SER A 240 7.19 -21.41 25.31
N GLY A 241 7.96 -21.20 26.39
CA GLY A 241 8.84 -20.04 26.55
C GLY A 241 10.03 -19.99 25.57
N SER A 242 10.39 -21.11 24.93
CA SER A 242 11.31 -21.09 23.78
C SER A 242 10.65 -20.50 22.55
N ILE A 243 9.41 -20.88 22.25
CA ILE A 243 8.69 -20.47 21.03
C ILE A 243 8.18 -19.02 21.12
N MET A 244 7.59 -18.63 22.26
CA MET A 244 6.99 -17.30 22.44
C MET A 244 7.99 -16.22 22.88
N ASN A 245 8.79 -16.45 23.93
CA ASN A 245 9.79 -15.46 24.35
C ASN A 245 11.02 -15.51 23.44
N LYS A 246 11.78 -16.60 23.43
CA LYS A 246 13.10 -16.62 22.74
C LYS A 246 13.01 -16.44 21.23
N LEU A 247 12.14 -17.19 20.54
CA LEU A 247 12.02 -17.07 19.09
C LEU A 247 11.18 -15.84 18.71
N LEU A 248 9.89 -15.79 19.04
CA LEU A 248 9.03 -14.72 18.53
C LEU A 248 9.41 -13.32 19.07
N LYS A 249 9.54 -13.16 20.38
CA LYS A 249 9.78 -11.83 20.99
C LYS A 249 11.24 -11.39 20.93
N ASP A 250 12.20 -12.25 21.26
CA ASP A 250 13.62 -11.88 21.37
C ASP A 250 14.41 -12.04 20.06
N GLU A 251 14.16 -13.09 19.27
CA GLU A 251 14.85 -13.29 17.99
C GLU A 251 14.19 -12.54 16.84
N LEU A 252 12.94 -12.85 16.52
CA LEU A 252 12.19 -12.17 15.45
C LEU A 252 11.86 -10.71 15.81
N GLY A 253 12.07 -10.31 17.07
CA GLY A 253 11.90 -8.93 17.54
C GLY A 253 10.43 -8.48 17.60
N PHE A 254 9.50 -9.40 17.86
CA PHE A 254 8.06 -9.11 17.84
C PHE A 254 7.64 -8.14 18.95
N ARG A 255 7.03 -7.03 18.53
CA ARG A 255 6.57 -5.93 19.41
C ARG A 255 5.06 -5.92 19.67
N GLY A 256 4.28 -6.75 18.96
CA GLY A 256 2.86 -6.94 19.24
C GLY A 256 2.61 -7.87 20.44
N TYR A 257 1.38 -8.36 20.53
CA TYR A 257 0.93 -9.28 21.59
C TYR A 257 0.58 -10.67 21.05
N ILE A 258 0.74 -11.70 21.89
CA ILE A 258 0.40 -13.09 21.58
C ILE A 258 -0.93 -13.45 22.27
N MET A 259 -1.96 -13.79 21.49
CA MET A 259 -3.20 -14.38 21.99
C MET A 259 -3.14 -15.91 21.92
N SER A 260 -3.92 -16.61 22.74
CA SER A 260 -4.22 -18.02 22.51
C SER A 260 -5.18 -18.21 21.35
N ASP A 261 -5.07 -19.35 20.64
CA ASP A 261 -6.23 -19.94 19.97
C ASP A 261 -7.33 -20.27 21.02
N TRP A 262 -8.56 -20.54 20.57
CA TRP A 262 -9.72 -20.65 21.45
C TRP A 262 -9.59 -21.87 22.34
N ASN A 263 -9.43 -21.64 23.65
CA ASN A 263 -9.21 -22.69 24.67
C ASN A 263 -7.78 -23.32 24.66
N ALA A 264 -6.80 -22.74 23.95
CA ALA A 264 -5.42 -23.25 23.89
C ALA A 264 -4.52 -22.83 25.09
N GLN A 265 -5.06 -22.15 26.11
CA GLN A 265 -4.35 -21.90 27.37
C GLN A 265 -4.59 -23.07 28.34
N HIS A 266 -3.52 -23.68 28.87
CA HIS A 266 -3.64 -24.83 29.80
C HIS A 266 -3.39 -24.47 31.27
N THR A 267 -2.55 -23.47 31.56
CA THR A 267 -2.29 -22.97 32.92
C THR A 267 -2.24 -21.44 32.97
N THR A 268 -2.55 -20.85 34.12
CA THR A 268 -2.45 -19.39 34.31
C THR A 268 -1.01 -18.90 34.39
N THR A 269 -0.15 -19.60 35.15
CA THR A 269 1.22 -19.16 35.44
C THR A 269 2.23 -19.57 34.37
N GLY A 270 2.04 -20.73 33.72
CA GLY A 270 2.88 -21.22 32.63
C GLY A 270 2.78 -20.30 31.42
N SER A 271 1.62 -20.28 30.75
CA SER A 271 1.35 -19.37 29.61
C SER A 271 1.79 -17.91 29.85
N ALA A 272 1.44 -17.33 31.00
CA ALA A 272 1.79 -15.95 31.34
C ALA A 272 3.30 -15.71 31.40
N ASN A 273 4.05 -16.54 32.14
CA ASN A 273 5.49 -16.36 32.28
C ASN A 273 6.27 -16.80 31.03
N SER A 274 5.76 -17.78 30.27
CA SER A 274 6.30 -18.23 28.98
C SER A 274 6.08 -17.22 27.84
N GLY A 275 5.25 -16.20 28.01
CA GLY A 275 5.19 -15.06 27.09
C GLY A 275 3.84 -14.80 26.43
N MET A 276 2.79 -15.56 26.71
CA MET A 276 1.44 -15.26 26.22
C MET A 276 0.95 -13.92 26.81
N ASP A 277 0.22 -13.12 26.03
CA ASP A 277 -0.26 -11.78 26.41
C ASP A 277 -1.79 -11.65 26.50
N MET A 278 -2.56 -12.51 25.82
CA MET A 278 -4.02 -12.46 25.83
C MET A 278 -4.65 -13.86 25.88
N THR A 279 -5.54 -14.13 26.83
CA THR A 279 -6.33 -15.37 26.88
C THR A 279 -7.62 -15.23 26.08
N MET A 280 -7.87 -16.12 25.11
CA MET A 280 -9.14 -16.24 24.39
C MET A 280 -9.75 -17.66 24.51
N PRO A 281 -11.08 -17.78 24.69
CA PRO A 281 -12.07 -16.71 24.88
C PRO A 281 -12.14 -16.15 26.32
N GLY A 282 -11.27 -16.61 27.24
CA GLY A 282 -11.22 -16.16 28.65
C GLY A 282 -11.91 -17.08 29.66
N SER A 283 -12.58 -18.14 29.17
CA SER A 283 -13.18 -19.23 29.93
C SER A 283 -12.96 -20.54 29.19
N TYR A 284 -12.84 -21.66 29.90
CA TYR A 284 -12.86 -22.97 29.26
C TYR A 284 -14.25 -23.25 28.68
N VAL A 285 -14.31 -23.70 27.43
CA VAL A 285 -15.59 -23.91 26.71
C VAL A 285 -16.40 -25.07 27.30
N VAL A 286 -15.73 -26.04 27.93
CA VAL A 286 -16.31 -27.34 28.34
C VAL A 286 -16.47 -27.48 29.87
N THR A 287 -16.22 -26.44 30.68
CA THR A 287 -16.34 -26.53 32.15
C THR A 287 -17.64 -25.93 32.68
N PRO A 288 -18.62 -26.74 33.11
CA PRO A 288 -19.84 -26.24 33.76
C PRO A 288 -19.59 -25.89 35.23
N LEU A 289 -18.73 -24.90 35.52
CA LEU A 289 -18.62 -24.20 36.82
C LEU A 289 -17.54 -23.09 36.80
N GLY A 290 -17.98 -21.82 36.83
CA GLY A 290 -17.32 -20.69 37.53
C GLY A 290 -15.88 -20.23 37.21
N TYR A 291 -15.03 -21.01 36.54
CA TYR A 291 -13.60 -20.71 36.43
C TYR A 291 -13.33 -19.59 35.43
N ARG A 292 -13.15 -18.36 35.94
CA ARG A 292 -12.71 -17.19 35.17
C ARG A 292 -11.20 -17.03 35.30
N VAL A 293 -10.50 -17.08 34.17
CA VAL A 293 -9.02 -16.92 34.12
C VAL A 293 -8.57 -15.59 34.74
N SER A 294 -9.40 -14.54 34.64
CA SER A 294 -9.17 -13.23 35.27
C SER A 294 -8.88 -13.32 36.78
N ASN A 295 -9.61 -14.19 37.49
CA ASN A 295 -9.52 -14.31 38.94
C ASN A 295 -8.27 -15.09 39.34
N ALA A 296 -7.92 -16.11 38.56
CA ALA A 296 -6.68 -16.86 38.72
C ALA A 296 -5.46 -15.97 38.43
N LEU A 297 -5.51 -15.17 37.36
CA LEU A 297 -4.44 -14.23 36.99
C LEU A 297 -4.26 -13.12 38.04
N GLN A 298 -5.35 -12.54 38.54
CA GLN A 298 -5.29 -11.56 39.62
C GLN A 298 -4.67 -12.15 40.90
N SER A 299 -5.10 -13.34 41.30
CA SER A 299 -4.53 -14.06 42.45
C SER A 299 -3.05 -14.39 42.24
N ALA A 300 -2.66 -14.82 41.03
CA ALA A 300 -1.29 -15.19 40.70
C ALA A 300 -0.32 -13.98 40.66
N VAL A 301 -0.81 -12.78 40.34
CA VAL A 301 0.00 -11.56 40.46
C VAL A 301 0.06 -11.07 41.91
N GLN A 302 -1.04 -11.16 42.67
CA GLN A 302 -1.07 -10.81 44.10
C GLN A 302 -0.20 -11.75 44.95
N GLY A 303 -0.17 -13.04 44.63
CA GLY A 303 0.70 -14.05 45.25
C GLY A 303 2.13 -14.09 44.71
N GLY A 304 2.49 -13.22 43.77
CA GLY A 304 3.84 -13.09 43.22
C GLY A 304 4.29 -14.22 42.27
N GLN A 305 3.42 -15.17 41.92
CA GLN A 305 3.73 -16.22 40.93
C GLN A 305 3.84 -15.66 39.49
N ILE A 306 3.29 -14.49 39.23
CA ILE A 306 3.49 -13.69 38.02
C ILE A 306 3.91 -12.29 38.46
N GLN A 307 5.04 -11.79 37.97
CA GLN A 307 5.50 -10.45 38.33
C GLN A 307 4.58 -9.37 37.73
N GLN A 308 4.35 -8.27 38.46
CA GLN A 308 3.58 -7.12 37.93
C GLN A 308 4.15 -6.60 36.59
N SER A 309 5.48 -6.61 36.45
CA SER A 309 6.21 -6.26 35.22
C SER A 309 5.78 -7.11 34.01
N ARG A 310 5.41 -8.38 34.22
CA ARG A 310 4.93 -9.28 33.16
C ARG A 310 3.53 -8.87 32.69
N LEU A 311 2.58 -8.68 33.62
CA LEU A 311 1.23 -8.17 33.30
C LEU A 311 1.28 -6.79 32.62
N ASP A 312 2.18 -5.92 33.08
CA ASP A 312 2.39 -4.59 32.51
C ASP A 312 2.96 -4.63 31.09
N ASP A 313 3.78 -5.62 30.73
CA ASP A 313 4.20 -5.86 29.34
C ASP A 313 3.07 -6.40 28.45
N MET A 314 2.27 -7.36 28.94
CA MET A 314 1.10 -7.88 28.21
C MET A 314 0.16 -6.74 27.79
N VAL A 315 -0.24 -5.90 28.75
CA VAL A 315 -1.13 -4.76 28.53
C VAL A 315 -0.48 -3.73 27.59
N LYS A 316 0.82 -3.45 27.76
CA LYS A 316 1.54 -2.50 26.90
C LYS A 316 1.62 -2.98 25.46
N ARG A 317 1.80 -4.27 25.21
CA ARG A 317 1.79 -4.86 23.85
C ARG A 317 0.42 -4.72 23.19
N ILE A 318 -0.66 -5.05 23.90
CA ILE A 318 -2.04 -4.92 23.39
C ILE A 318 -2.37 -3.45 23.07
N LEU A 319 -2.05 -2.53 23.99
CA LEU A 319 -2.26 -1.10 23.78
C LEU A 319 -1.36 -0.55 22.66
N ALA A 320 -0.12 -1.01 22.54
CA ALA A 320 0.76 -0.62 21.43
C ALA A 320 0.14 -1.04 20.09
N SER A 321 -0.32 -2.28 19.96
CA SER A 321 -0.99 -2.75 18.74
C SER A 321 -2.28 -1.98 18.42
N TRP A 322 -3.08 -1.62 19.42
CA TRP A 322 -4.25 -0.73 19.28
C TRP A 322 -3.87 0.68 18.79
N TYR A 323 -2.78 1.24 19.32
CA TYR A 323 -2.22 2.54 18.91
C TYR A 323 -1.51 2.53 17.56
N LEU A 324 -0.92 1.39 17.16
CA LEU A 324 -0.13 1.18 15.94
C LEU A 324 -0.98 1.47 14.70
N VAL A 325 -2.09 0.72 14.57
CA VAL A 325 -3.11 0.89 13.53
C VAL A 325 -4.10 2.03 13.85
N GLY A 326 -3.83 2.83 14.88
CA GLY A 326 -4.56 4.05 15.21
C GLY A 326 -6.05 3.82 15.44
N GLN A 327 -6.40 2.87 16.30
CA GLN A 327 -7.77 2.61 16.78
C GLN A 327 -8.15 3.51 17.97
N ASP A 328 -7.24 4.39 18.40
CA ASP A 328 -7.42 5.41 19.44
C ASP A 328 -8.26 6.62 19.01
N LYS A 329 -8.71 6.66 17.74
CA LYS A 329 -9.30 7.87 17.12
C LYS A 329 -10.52 7.52 16.27
N GLY A 330 -11.71 7.77 16.80
CA GLY A 330 -12.97 7.68 16.06
C GLY A 330 -13.29 6.29 15.49
N TYR A 331 -12.82 5.22 16.15
CA TYR A 331 -13.02 3.87 15.65
C TYR A 331 -14.47 3.39 15.88
N PRO A 332 -15.12 2.71 14.91
CA PRO A 332 -16.49 2.25 15.08
C PRO A 332 -16.67 1.23 16.20
N THR A 333 -17.81 1.29 16.89
CA THR A 333 -18.25 0.28 17.86
C THR A 333 -18.81 -0.95 17.14
N ALA A 334 -18.63 -2.16 17.69
CA ALA A 334 -19.12 -3.40 17.10
C ALA A 334 -20.65 -3.38 16.85
N THR A 335 -21.07 -3.38 15.58
CA THR A 335 -22.50 -3.18 15.20
C THR A 335 -23.30 -4.48 15.01
N PHE A 336 -22.66 -5.64 15.10
CA PHE A 336 -23.21 -6.98 14.88
C PHE A 336 -23.12 -7.84 16.16
N ASN A 337 -23.63 -9.08 16.12
CA ASN A 337 -23.45 -10.06 17.19
C ASN A 337 -23.33 -11.47 16.58
N SER A 338 -22.24 -12.18 16.86
CA SER A 338 -21.91 -13.49 16.30
C SER A 338 -22.95 -14.58 16.61
N TRP A 339 -23.63 -14.47 17.76
CA TRP A 339 -24.58 -15.45 18.27
C TRP A 339 -26.03 -15.14 17.83
N LYS A 340 -26.22 -14.01 17.15
CA LYS A 340 -27.45 -13.61 16.47
C LYS A 340 -27.10 -13.06 15.09
N ILE A 341 -26.65 -13.97 14.22
CA ILE A 341 -26.32 -13.71 12.80
C ILE A 341 -27.43 -12.86 12.15
N GLY A 342 -27.03 -11.79 11.48
CA GLY A 342 -27.94 -10.85 10.85
C GLY A 342 -27.26 -10.11 9.70
N THR A 343 -28.07 -9.48 8.86
CA THR A 343 -27.59 -8.83 7.63
C THR A 343 -26.95 -7.46 7.90
N LYS A 344 -25.77 -7.25 7.32
CA LYS A 344 -25.02 -5.99 7.28
C LYS A 344 -24.45 -5.81 5.88
N ASP A 345 -24.95 -4.85 5.13
CA ASP A 345 -24.34 -4.49 3.84
C ASP A 345 -23.04 -3.71 4.10
N VAL A 346 -21.92 -4.40 3.90
CA VAL A 346 -20.55 -3.83 4.01
C VAL A 346 -19.66 -4.19 2.82
N GLY A 347 -20.10 -5.12 1.95
CA GLY A 347 -19.28 -5.63 0.85
C GLY A 347 -19.06 -4.65 -0.31
N GLY A 348 -19.91 -3.64 -0.49
CA GLY A 348 -19.71 -2.55 -1.43
C GLY A 348 -19.29 -3.00 -2.84
N ASN A 349 -18.07 -2.65 -3.25
CA ASN A 349 -17.46 -3.08 -4.51
C ASN A 349 -16.44 -4.23 -4.36
N HIS A 350 -16.18 -4.75 -3.16
CA HIS A 350 -15.07 -5.69 -2.87
C HIS A 350 -15.16 -7.01 -3.65
N LYS A 351 -16.35 -7.39 -4.12
CA LYS A 351 -16.56 -8.47 -5.10
C LYS A 351 -15.72 -8.36 -6.39
N THR A 352 -15.23 -7.18 -6.73
CA THR A 352 -14.25 -6.98 -7.83
C THR A 352 -12.94 -7.74 -7.56
N ASN A 353 -12.39 -7.63 -6.35
CA ASN A 353 -11.24 -8.44 -5.92
C ASN A 353 -11.59 -9.92 -5.94
N VAL A 354 -12.75 -10.33 -5.42
CA VAL A 354 -13.14 -11.75 -5.37
C VAL A 354 -13.26 -12.35 -6.77
N ARG A 355 -13.85 -11.64 -7.74
CA ARG A 355 -13.90 -12.10 -9.13
C ARG A 355 -12.51 -12.14 -9.76
N ALA A 356 -11.65 -11.15 -9.48
CA ALA A 356 -10.28 -11.11 -9.98
C ALA A 356 -9.44 -12.27 -9.41
N THR A 357 -9.49 -12.56 -8.10
CA THR A 357 -8.75 -13.68 -7.50
C THR A 357 -9.35 -15.04 -7.84
N ALA A 358 -10.67 -15.14 -7.99
CA ALA A 358 -11.33 -16.33 -8.55
C ALA A 358 -10.80 -16.65 -9.95
N ARG A 359 -10.82 -15.66 -10.86
CA ARG A 359 -10.38 -15.77 -12.25
C ARG A 359 -8.87 -15.97 -12.40
N ASP A 360 -8.06 -15.09 -11.81
CA ASP A 360 -6.61 -15.05 -12.01
C ASP A 360 -5.85 -16.06 -11.13
N GLY A 361 -6.56 -16.73 -10.21
CA GLY A 361 -6.10 -17.88 -9.43
C GLY A 361 -6.47 -19.24 -10.04
N ILE A 362 -7.30 -19.29 -11.10
CA ILE A 362 -7.53 -20.52 -11.86
C ILE A 362 -6.24 -20.96 -12.56
N VAL A 363 -5.90 -22.24 -12.39
CA VAL A 363 -4.76 -22.87 -13.05
C VAL A 363 -5.28 -23.81 -14.13
N LEU A 364 -4.92 -23.56 -15.38
CA LEU A 364 -5.19 -24.46 -16.49
C LEU A 364 -4.13 -25.57 -16.49
N LEU A 365 -4.54 -26.82 -16.34
CA LEU A 365 -3.65 -27.98 -16.20
C LEU A 365 -3.46 -28.76 -17.51
N LYS A 366 -4.53 -28.89 -18.31
CA LYS A 366 -4.53 -29.55 -19.63
C LYS A 366 -5.40 -28.74 -20.60
N ASN A 367 -5.02 -28.64 -21.88
CA ASN A 367 -5.81 -27.97 -22.93
C ASN A 367 -5.46 -28.48 -24.34
N GLU A 368 -5.80 -29.73 -24.62
CA GLU A 368 -5.57 -30.39 -25.90
C GLU A 368 -6.30 -29.70 -27.05
N GLY A 369 -5.63 -29.59 -28.20
CA GLY A 369 -6.20 -29.01 -29.42
C GLY A 369 -6.67 -27.56 -29.32
N ASN A 370 -6.36 -26.84 -28.22
CA ASN A 370 -6.98 -25.57 -27.84
C ASN A 370 -8.51 -25.69 -27.65
N ALA A 371 -8.95 -26.75 -26.95
CA ALA A 371 -10.35 -26.99 -26.62
C ALA A 371 -11.00 -25.83 -25.83
N LEU A 372 -10.20 -25.16 -25.00
CA LEU A 372 -10.50 -23.87 -24.37
C LEU A 372 -9.62 -22.75 -24.97
N PRO A 373 -10.12 -21.49 -25.06
CA PRO A 373 -11.44 -21.04 -24.63
C PRO A 373 -12.56 -21.49 -25.58
N LEU A 374 -13.78 -21.64 -25.03
CA LEU A 374 -15.00 -22.03 -25.74
C LEU A 374 -15.42 -20.95 -26.75
N LYS A 375 -15.79 -21.37 -27.96
CA LYS A 375 -16.09 -20.48 -29.09
C LYS A 375 -17.54 -20.63 -29.56
N LYS A 376 -18.49 -20.28 -28.67
CA LYS A 376 -19.95 -20.39 -28.88
C LYS A 376 -20.38 -21.81 -29.36
N PRO A 377 -20.09 -22.87 -28.58
CA PRO A 377 -20.44 -24.24 -28.97
C PRO A 377 -21.95 -24.41 -29.12
N LYS A 378 -22.39 -25.38 -29.92
CA LYS A 378 -23.83 -25.61 -30.18
C LYS A 378 -24.57 -26.11 -28.96
N SER A 379 -23.92 -26.98 -28.17
CA SER A 379 -24.48 -27.55 -26.95
C SER A 379 -23.40 -27.86 -25.93
N ILE A 380 -23.71 -27.66 -24.65
CA ILE A 380 -22.88 -28.01 -23.50
C ILE A 380 -23.71 -28.87 -22.53
N ALA A 381 -23.14 -29.99 -22.08
CA ALA A 381 -23.62 -30.68 -20.89
C ALA A 381 -22.86 -30.17 -19.65
N VAL A 382 -23.56 -29.79 -18.60
CA VAL A 382 -22.96 -29.38 -17.30
C VAL A 382 -23.33 -30.42 -16.25
N ILE A 383 -22.32 -31.05 -15.65
CA ILE A 383 -22.44 -32.34 -14.95
C ILE A 383 -21.73 -32.27 -13.58
N GLY A 384 -22.27 -32.97 -12.58
CA GLY A 384 -21.78 -33.00 -11.20
C GLY A 384 -22.56 -32.09 -10.25
N SER A 385 -22.57 -32.41 -8.95
CA SER A 385 -23.18 -31.57 -7.92
C SER A 385 -22.42 -30.26 -7.70
N ASP A 386 -21.10 -30.27 -7.86
CA ASP A 386 -20.21 -29.10 -7.78
C ASP A 386 -20.54 -27.99 -8.81
N ALA A 387 -21.41 -28.27 -9.79
CA ALA A 387 -21.92 -27.26 -10.72
C ALA A 387 -22.98 -26.31 -10.13
N ILE A 388 -23.61 -26.63 -8.98
CA ILE A 388 -24.73 -25.87 -8.39
C ILE A 388 -24.46 -25.41 -6.95
N VAL A 389 -25.19 -24.41 -6.45
CA VAL A 389 -25.26 -24.14 -5.00
C VAL A 389 -25.95 -25.34 -4.31
N ASP A 390 -25.60 -25.65 -3.05
CA ASP A 390 -26.37 -26.60 -2.21
C ASP A 390 -27.88 -26.30 -2.37
N PRO A 391 -28.74 -27.28 -2.71
CA PRO A 391 -30.18 -27.09 -2.84
C PRO A 391 -30.90 -26.51 -1.61
N LYS A 392 -30.26 -26.51 -0.43
CA LYS A 392 -30.72 -25.86 0.82
C LYS A 392 -30.26 -24.41 0.98
N GLY A 393 -29.36 -23.93 0.10
CA GLY A 393 -28.76 -22.59 0.09
C GLY A 393 -27.29 -22.57 0.54
N ALA A 394 -26.52 -21.59 0.04
CA ALA A 394 -25.06 -21.50 0.22
C ALA A 394 -24.56 -21.48 1.69
N ASN A 395 -25.42 -21.10 2.64
CA ASN A 395 -25.11 -21.04 4.07
C ASN A 395 -25.79 -22.16 4.88
N ALA A 396 -26.45 -23.14 4.24
CA ALA A 396 -27.29 -24.15 4.91
C ALA A 396 -26.54 -25.01 5.94
N CYS A 397 -25.23 -25.16 5.76
CA CYS A 397 -24.35 -25.86 6.70
C CYS A 397 -23.59 -24.86 7.56
N VAL A 398 -23.69 -25.04 8.88
CA VAL A 398 -22.96 -24.27 9.91
C VAL A 398 -21.46 -24.38 9.66
N ASP A 399 -20.74 -23.27 9.73
CA ASP A 399 -19.29 -23.19 9.51
C ASP A 399 -18.83 -23.86 8.21
N ARG A 400 -19.71 -23.88 7.19
CA ARG A 400 -19.58 -24.55 5.89
C ARG A 400 -19.27 -26.06 5.98
N GLY A 401 -19.64 -26.72 7.08
CA GLY A 401 -19.39 -28.14 7.37
C GLY A 401 -20.16 -29.16 6.53
N CYS A 402 -20.23 -28.99 5.21
CA CYS A 402 -20.77 -29.97 4.27
C CYS A 402 -20.30 -29.68 2.84
N ASN A 403 -20.33 -30.71 1.99
CA ASN A 403 -19.94 -30.62 0.59
C ASN A 403 -21.11 -31.10 -0.30
N ASN A 404 -22.19 -30.32 -0.38
CA ASN A 404 -23.44 -30.68 -1.07
C ASN A 404 -23.64 -29.94 -2.41
N GLY A 405 -22.58 -29.37 -2.99
CA GLY A 405 -22.64 -28.47 -4.13
C GLY A 405 -21.28 -27.86 -4.45
N THR A 406 -21.27 -26.69 -5.08
CA THR A 406 -20.07 -26.00 -5.57
C THR A 406 -19.16 -25.57 -4.41
N LEU A 407 -17.92 -26.08 -4.41
CA LEU A 407 -16.99 -25.88 -3.30
C LEU A 407 -16.24 -24.55 -3.42
N ALA A 408 -16.83 -23.48 -2.89
CA ALA A 408 -16.23 -22.15 -2.90
C ALA A 408 -15.30 -21.85 -1.71
N MET A 409 -15.34 -22.68 -0.65
CA MET A 409 -14.69 -22.48 0.65
C MET A 409 -14.70 -23.83 1.42
N GLY A 410 -13.65 -24.15 2.18
CA GLY A 410 -13.66 -25.31 3.10
C GLY A 410 -14.36 -25.00 4.43
N TRP A 411 -14.32 -25.91 5.42
CA TRP A 411 -15.08 -25.76 6.68
C TRP A 411 -14.27 -25.32 7.91
N GLY A 412 -14.95 -24.74 8.90
CA GLY A 412 -14.40 -24.41 10.23
C GLY A 412 -14.37 -22.92 10.57
N SER A 413 -13.44 -22.50 11.43
CA SER A 413 -13.26 -21.08 11.80
C SER A 413 -12.76 -20.19 10.67
N GLY A 414 -12.12 -20.77 9.66
CA GLY A 414 -11.68 -20.07 8.44
C GLY A 414 -12.79 -19.57 7.51
N THR A 415 -14.04 -19.49 7.97
CA THR A 415 -15.23 -19.31 7.11
C THR A 415 -15.98 -18.00 7.32
N THR A 416 -16.87 -17.68 6.38
CA THR A 416 -17.86 -16.59 6.49
C THR A 416 -19.17 -16.99 5.84
N GLU A 417 -20.25 -16.25 6.12
CA GLU A 417 -21.53 -16.40 5.42
C GLU A 417 -21.41 -15.79 4.02
N PHE A 418 -21.86 -16.53 3.00
CA PHE A 418 -22.00 -16.02 1.64
C PHE A 418 -23.13 -14.98 1.59
N PRO A 419 -22.90 -13.76 1.06
CA PRO A 419 -23.99 -12.81 0.77
C PRO A 419 -24.81 -13.27 -0.45
N TYR A 420 -24.14 -13.96 -1.37
CA TYR A 420 -24.62 -14.77 -2.47
C TYR A 420 -23.49 -15.73 -2.86
N LEU A 421 -23.76 -16.71 -3.72
CA LEU A 421 -22.73 -17.56 -4.34
C LEU A 421 -23.16 -17.87 -5.76
N ILE A 422 -22.44 -17.33 -6.76
CA ILE A 422 -22.71 -17.62 -8.17
C ILE A 422 -22.12 -18.97 -8.51
N ALA A 423 -22.95 -19.97 -8.78
CA ALA A 423 -22.48 -21.32 -9.10
C ALA A 423 -22.06 -21.44 -10.59
N PRO A 424 -21.18 -22.41 -10.94
CA PRO A 424 -20.75 -22.62 -12.31
C PRO A 424 -21.89 -22.75 -13.33
N LEU A 425 -22.93 -23.54 -13.03
CA LEU A 425 -24.08 -23.74 -13.92
C LEU A 425 -24.85 -22.44 -14.17
N GLU A 426 -24.96 -21.57 -13.18
CA GLU A 426 -25.66 -20.28 -13.28
C GLU A 426 -24.95 -19.36 -14.27
N ALA A 427 -23.64 -19.16 -14.08
CA ALA A 427 -22.82 -18.35 -14.97
C ALA A 427 -22.72 -18.94 -16.38
N ILE A 428 -22.56 -20.27 -16.50
CA ILE A 428 -22.51 -20.97 -17.80
C ILE A 428 -23.85 -20.80 -18.55
N ARG A 429 -25.00 -20.93 -17.87
CA ARG A 429 -26.32 -20.65 -18.46
C ARG A 429 -26.46 -19.19 -18.90
N ALA A 430 -26.03 -18.25 -18.07
CA ALA A 430 -26.09 -16.82 -18.38
C ALA A 430 -25.21 -16.44 -19.59
N GLN A 431 -24.09 -17.14 -19.83
CA GLN A 431 -23.29 -16.97 -21.03
C GLN A 431 -23.88 -17.69 -22.25
N ALA A 432 -24.30 -18.95 -22.09
CA ALA A 432 -24.92 -19.76 -23.14
C ALA A 432 -26.16 -19.09 -23.76
N GLN A 433 -26.95 -18.37 -22.96
CA GLN A 433 -28.10 -17.59 -23.42
C GLN A 433 -27.71 -16.47 -24.41
N LYS A 434 -26.51 -15.87 -24.29
CA LYS A 434 -26.00 -14.85 -25.21
C LYS A 434 -25.45 -15.46 -26.51
N ASP A 435 -25.02 -16.72 -26.45
CA ASP A 435 -24.34 -17.42 -27.53
C ASP A 435 -25.28 -18.31 -28.35
N GLY A 436 -26.49 -18.59 -27.85
CA GLY A 436 -27.45 -19.52 -28.48
C GLY A 436 -27.15 -21.00 -28.17
N THR A 437 -26.26 -21.26 -27.21
CA THR A 437 -25.82 -22.61 -26.83
C THR A 437 -26.91 -23.34 -26.04
N THR A 438 -27.25 -24.55 -26.46
CA THR A 438 -28.20 -25.41 -25.72
C THR A 438 -27.51 -26.03 -24.50
N ILE A 439 -28.12 -25.92 -23.31
CA ILE A 439 -27.60 -26.51 -22.07
C ILE A 439 -28.39 -27.77 -21.69
N THR A 440 -27.68 -28.88 -21.54
CA THR A 440 -28.15 -30.11 -20.88
C THR A 440 -27.50 -30.19 -19.49
N THR A 441 -28.15 -30.80 -18.49
CA THR A 441 -27.60 -30.85 -17.12
C THR A 441 -27.80 -32.19 -16.42
N SER A 442 -26.78 -32.63 -15.68
CA SER A 442 -26.87 -33.69 -14.66
C SER A 442 -26.23 -33.17 -13.37
N THR A 443 -26.98 -32.41 -12.57
CA THR A 443 -26.48 -31.70 -11.36
C THR A 443 -26.37 -32.62 -10.14
N ASN A 444 -25.82 -33.82 -10.35
CA ASN A 444 -25.55 -34.85 -9.36
C ASN A 444 -24.47 -35.80 -9.90
N ASP A 445 -23.89 -36.59 -9.01
CA ASP A 445 -22.68 -37.36 -9.28
C ASP A 445 -22.94 -38.81 -9.69
N ASN A 446 -24.17 -39.13 -10.11
CA ASN A 446 -24.47 -40.43 -10.72
C ASN A 446 -23.83 -40.52 -12.11
N ALA A 447 -22.80 -41.37 -12.21
CA ALA A 447 -22.01 -41.58 -13.44
C ALA A 447 -22.87 -41.89 -14.69
N GLN A 448 -23.96 -42.67 -14.55
CA GLN A 448 -24.83 -43.02 -15.68
C GLN A 448 -25.70 -41.84 -16.14
N GLN A 449 -26.19 -41.00 -15.23
CA GLN A 449 -26.91 -39.77 -15.56
C GLN A 449 -25.97 -38.71 -16.17
N GLY A 450 -24.74 -38.59 -15.64
CA GLY A 450 -23.69 -37.76 -16.22
C GLY A 450 -23.39 -38.12 -17.67
N ALA A 451 -23.12 -39.41 -17.95
CA ALA A 451 -22.93 -39.92 -19.31
C ALA A 451 -24.16 -39.65 -20.20
N SER A 452 -25.38 -39.90 -19.69
CA SER A 452 -26.63 -39.67 -20.43
C SER A 452 -26.83 -38.20 -20.83
N ALA A 453 -26.45 -37.25 -19.97
CA ALA A 453 -26.46 -35.82 -20.27
C ALA A 453 -25.36 -35.43 -21.28
N ALA A 454 -24.19 -36.07 -21.22
CA ALA A 454 -23.03 -35.78 -22.05
C ALA A 454 -23.16 -36.26 -23.50
N GLN A 455 -23.86 -37.37 -23.76
CA GLN A 455 -23.75 -38.13 -25.01
C GLN A 455 -24.13 -37.37 -26.30
N ASN A 456 -24.96 -36.32 -26.20
CA ASN A 456 -25.39 -35.50 -27.35
C ASN A 456 -24.91 -34.03 -27.28
N ALA A 457 -24.02 -33.69 -26.33
CA ALA A 457 -23.48 -32.34 -26.21
C ALA A 457 -22.19 -32.17 -27.03
N GLU A 458 -21.93 -30.97 -27.55
CA GLU A 458 -20.68 -30.69 -28.26
C GLU A 458 -19.47 -30.68 -27.30
N TYR A 459 -19.69 -30.20 -26.07
CA TYR A 459 -18.75 -30.27 -24.95
C TYR A 459 -19.47 -30.82 -23.71
N ALA A 460 -18.76 -31.56 -22.86
CA ALA A 460 -19.23 -31.96 -21.54
C ALA A 460 -18.32 -31.35 -20.46
N ILE A 461 -18.87 -30.48 -19.61
CA ILE A 461 -18.14 -29.84 -18.50
C ILE A 461 -18.53 -30.58 -17.22
N VAL A 462 -17.59 -31.33 -16.66
CA VAL A 462 -17.76 -32.12 -15.45
C VAL A 462 -17.13 -31.38 -14.29
N HIS A 463 -17.95 -31.07 -13.29
CA HIS A 463 -17.57 -30.42 -12.05
C HIS A 463 -17.38 -31.48 -10.97
N ILE A 464 -16.21 -31.46 -10.33
CA ILE A 464 -15.85 -32.34 -9.22
C ILE A 464 -15.12 -31.53 -8.15
N ASN A 465 -15.11 -32.02 -6.91
CA ASN A 465 -14.39 -31.36 -5.84
C ASN A 465 -13.72 -32.32 -4.86
N SER A 466 -12.96 -31.76 -3.91
CA SER A 466 -12.40 -32.47 -2.76
C SER A 466 -12.19 -31.50 -1.62
N ASP A 467 -12.85 -31.73 -0.49
CA ASP A 467 -13.03 -30.77 0.61
C ASP A 467 -12.23 -31.16 1.88
N GLY A 468 -12.07 -30.23 2.81
CA GLY A 468 -11.32 -30.35 4.05
C GLY A 468 -11.48 -29.11 4.93
N GLY A 469 -11.21 -29.23 6.23
CA GLY A 469 -11.37 -28.10 7.14
C GLY A 469 -10.89 -28.34 8.56
N GLU A 470 -11.52 -27.66 9.50
CA GLU A 470 -11.15 -27.71 10.92
C GLU A 470 -11.63 -28.98 11.64
N GLY A 471 -10.80 -29.51 12.54
CA GLY A 471 -10.95 -30.83 13.18
C GLY A 471 -12.14 -31.01 14.13
N TYR A 472 -12.86 -29.94 14.48
CA TYR A 472 -14.08 -30.05 15.31
C TYR A 472 -15.33 -30.47 14.50
N ILE A 473 -15.24 -30.48 13.17
CA ILE A 473 -16.32 -30.97 12.27
C ILE A 473 -15.84 -32.23 11.55
N THR A 474 -16.74 -33.20 11.42
CA THR A 474 -16.50 -34.44 10.65
C THR A 474 -17.47 -34.51 9.46
N VAL A 475 -16.97 -34.34 8.24
CA VAL A 475 -17.77 -34.33 7.00
C VAL A 475 -17.45 -35.58 6.18
N GLU A 476 -18.47 -36.41 5.89
CA GLU A 476 -18.30 -37.73 5.23
C GLU A 476 -17.26 -38.63 5.94
N GLY A 477 -17.13 -38.40 7.26
CA GLY A 477 -16.17 -39.08 8.12
C GLY A 477 -14.73 -38.53 8.06
N ASN A 478 -14.44 -37.49 7.28
CA ASN A 478 -13.18 -36.75 7.31
C ASN A 478 -13.21 -35.78 8.50
N ALA A 479 -12.36 -35.97 9.51
CA ALA A 479 -12.36 -35.21 10.76
C ALA A 479 -11.33 -34.07 10.67
N GLY A 480 -11.72 -32.97 10.04
CA GLY A 480 -10.83 -31.91 9.56
C GLY A 480 -9.94 -32.36 8.40
N ASP A 481 -8.96 -33.22 8.68
CA ASP A 481 -8.03 -33.77 7.69
C ASP A 481 -8.71 -34.72 6.69
N ARG A 482 -8.25 -34.69 5.43
CA ARG A 482 -8.76 -35.55 4.35
C ARG A 482 -8.23 -36.98 4.50
N LYS A 483 -9.09 -37.98 4.36
CA LYS A 483 -8.72 -39.41 4.44
C LYS A 483 -7.81 -39.90 3.31
N ASN A 484 -7.82 -39.20 2.19
CA ASN A 484 -7.06 -39.52 0.97
C ASN A 484 -7.03 -38.26 0.06
N LEU A 485 -6.31 -38.35 -1.05
CA LEU A 485 -6.22 -37.32 -2.09
C LEU A 485 -7.07 -37.63 -3.34
N GLN A 486 -8.28 -38.17 -3.18
CA GLN A 486 -9.20 -38.42 -4.29
C GLN A 486 -10.26 -37.32 -4.42
N PRO A 487 -10.94 -37.18 -5.59
CA PRO A 487 -12.19 -36.45 -5.68
C PRO A 487 -13.25 -37.08 -4.77
N TRP A 488 -14.08 -36.25 -4.16
CA TRP A 488 -15.24 -36.69 -3.39
C TRP A 488 -16.37 -37.16 -4.33
N HIS A 489 -17.45 -37.69 -3.76
CA HIS A 489 -18.70 -38.08 -4.46
C HIS A 489 -18.54 -38.98 -5.68
N ASN A 490 -17.47 -39.80 -5.72
CA ASN A 490 -17.10 -40.64 -6.86
C ASN A 490 -16.72 -39.85 -8.14
N GLY A 491 -16.25 -38.62 -8.02
CA GLY A 491 -15.90 -37.74 -9.16
C GLY A 491 -14.97 -38.39 -10.19
N ASN A 492 -14.06 -39.27 -9.76
CA ASN A 492 -13.24 -40.10 -10.66
C ASN A 492 -14.08 -40.92 -11.67
N ASP A 493 -15.16 -41.56 -11.22
CA ASP A 493 -15.97 -42.44 -12.05
C ASP A 493 -17.05 -41.66 -12.82
N LEU A 494 -17.49 -40.52 -12.29
CA LEU A 494 -18.27 -39.53 -13.03
C LEU A 494 -17.52 -39.02 -14.26
N VAL A 495 -16.26 -38.60 -14.10
CA VAL A 495 -15.42 -38.14 -15.23
C VAL A 495 -15.19 -39.24 -16.25
N LYS A 496 -14.82 -40.47 -15.83
CA LYS A 496 -14.64 -41.61 -16.75
C LYS A 496 -15.90 -41.93 -17.55
N ALA A 497 -17.06 -41.97 -16.90
CA ALA A 497 -18.32 -42.29 -17.57
C ALA A 497 -18.73 -41.22 -18.60
N VAL A 498 -18.41 -39.95 -18.33
CA VAL A 498 -18.61 -38.85 -19.28
C VAL A 498 -17.61 -38.90 -20.43
N ALA A 499 -16.31 -39.08 -20.14
CA ALA A 499 -15.25 -39.20 -21.14
C ALA A 499 -15.47 -40.40 -22.08
N ALA A 500 -16.05 -41.50 -21.59
CA ALA A 500 -16.40 -42.66 -22.40
C ALA A 500 -17.47 -42.38 -23.48
N VAL A 501 -18.25 -41.30 -23.36
CA VAL A 501 -19.32 -40.94 -24.32
C VAL A 501 -19.17 -39.56 -24.97
N ASN A 502 -18.36 -38.66 -24.42
CA ASN A 502 -18.15 -37.31 -24.97
C ASN A 502 -16.66 -36.99 -25.21
N LYS A 503 -16.32 -36.76 -26.48
CA LYS A 503 -14.94 -36.52 -26.96
C LYS A 503 -14.37 -35.13 -26.67
N LYS A 504 -15.14 -34.23 -26.05
CA LYS A 504 -14.70 -32.92 -25.58
C LYS A 504 -15.08 -32.74 -24.11
N THR A 505 -14.61 -33.65 -23.27
CA THR A 505 -14.80 -33.58 -21.83
C THR A 505 -13.82 -32.56 -21.22
N VAL A 506 -14.35 -31.58 -20.51
CA VAL A 506 -13.61 -30.58 -19.74
C VAL A 506 -13.88 -30.85 -18.27
N VAL A 507 -12.83 -31.04 -17.46
CA VAL A 507 -12.98 -31.25 -16.01
C VAL A 507 -12.68 -29.94 -15.28
N VAL A 508 -13.59 -29.52 -14.43
CA VAL A 508 -13.43 -28.37 -13.52
C VAL A 508 -13.31 -28.90 -12.10
N ILE A 509 -12.26 -28.47 -11.37
CA ILE A 509 -11.93 -28.99 -10.05
C ILE A 509 -11.89 -27.86 -9.02
N HIS A 510 -12.81 -27.87 -8.06
CA HIS A 510 -12.73 -27.03 -6.86
C HIS A 510 -12.13 -27.84 -5.70
N SER A 511 -11.10 -27.35 -5.00
CA SER A 511 -10.52 -28.12 -3.89
C SER A 511 -9.65 -27.30 -2.95
N VAL A 512 -9.65 -27.72 -1.69
CA VAL A 512 -8.77 -27.25 -0.61
C VAL A 512 -7.27 -27.52 -0.86
N GLY A 513 -6.93 -28.48 -1.71
CA GLY A 513 -5.54 -28.91 -1.92
C GLY A 513 -5.42 -29.97 -3.02
N PRO A 514 -4.22 -30.51 -3.29
CA PRO A 514 -4.00 -31.38 -4.44
C PRO A 514 -4.87 -32.65 -4.38
N VAL A 515 -5.15 -33.20 -5.56
CA VAL A 515 -5.95 -34.41 -5.79
C VAL A 515 -5.26 -35.24 -6.89
N ILE A 516 -5.26 -36.57 -6.78
CA ILE A 516 -4.65 -37.47 -7.76
C ILE A 516 -5.53 -37.54 -9.01
N LEU A 517 -4.94 -37.18 -10.17
CA LEU A 517 -5.67 -37.05 -11.46
C LEU A 517 -5.45 -38.24 -12.40
N GLU A 518 -4.49 -39.12 -12.09
CA GLU A 518 -4.14 -40.31 -12.90
C GLU A 518 -5.33 -41.18 -13.36
N PRO A 519 -6.46 -41.33 -12.61
CA PRO A 519 -7.60 -42.13 -13.06
C PRO A 519 -8.31 -41.66 -14.34
N TYR A 520 -8.01 -40.46 -14.86
CA TYR A 520 -8.59 -39.93 -16.10
C TYR A 520 -7.72 -38.88 -16.84
N ILE A 521 -6.63 -38.37 -16.27
CA ILE A 521 -5.88 -37.23 -16.84
C ILE A 521 -5.30 -37.50 -18.25
N ASP A 522 -4.91 -38.74 -18.54
CA ASP A 522 -4.36 -39.15 -19.83
C ASP A 522 -5.43 -39.67 -20.82
N ASP A 523 -6.72 -39.63 -20.45
CA ASP A 523 -7.81 -39.96 -21.38
C ASP A 523 -7.84 -38.92 -22.54
N PRO A 524 -7.86 -39.36 -23.81
CA PRO A 524 -7.84 -38.47 -24.97
C PRO A 524 -9.14 -37.67 -25.15
N ASN A 525 -10.25 -38.11 -24.56
CA ASN A 525 -11.53 -37.39 -24.57
C ASN A 525 -11.60 -36.35 -23.44
N VAL A 526 -10.77 -36.45 -22.40
CA VAL A 526 -10.55 -35.39 -21.40
C VAL A 526 -9.61 -34.35 -22.01
N VAL A 527 -10.18 -33.43 -22.80
CA VAL A 527 -9.44 -32.44 -23.59
C VAL A 527 -8.94 -31.27 -22.76
N ALA A 528 -9.56 -30.94 -21.63
CA ALA A 528 -9.06 -29.89 -20.74
C ALA A 528 -9.33 -30.18 -19.27
N VAL A 529 -8.44 -29.68 -18.41
CA VAL A 529 -8.58 -29.74 -16.94
C VAL A 529 -8.29 -28.35 -16.37
N VAL A 530 -9.26 -27.81 -15.64
CA VAL A 530 -9.29 -26.46 -15.07
C VAL A 530 -9.35 -26.58 -13.56
N TRP A 531 -8.25 -26.23 -12.90
CA TRP A 531 -8.17 -26.22 -11.44
C TRP A 531 -8.64 -24.86 -10.93
N ALA A 532 -9.85 -24.83 -10.37
CA ALA A 532 -10.53 -23.62 -9.93
C ALA A 532 -10.34 -23.31 -8.43
N GLY A 533 -9.87 -24.29 -7.64
CA GLY A 533 -9.47 -24.08 -6.25
C GLY A 533 -10.64 -23.68 -5.34
N LEU A 534 -10.55 -22.54 -4.64
CA LEU A 534 -11.57 -22.03 -3.71
C LEU A 534 -11.87 -20.53 -3.95
N PRO A 535 -12.73 -20.22 -4.93
CA PRO A 535 -12.90 -18.85 -5.45
C PRO A 535 -13.77 -17.88 -4.62
N GLY A 536 -14.47 -18.32 -3.57
CA GLY A 536 -15.43 -17.45 -2.86
C GLY A 536 -16.70 -17.13 -3.69
N GLN A 537 -17.40 -16.05 -3.36
CA GLN A 537 -18.77 -15.78 -3.87
C GLN A 537 -18.91 -15.62 -5.40
N GLU A 538 -17.82 -15.31 -6.10
CA GLU A 538 -17.79 -15.07 -7.55
C GLU A 538 -17.40 -16.33 -8.37
N SER A 539 -17.42 -17.53 -7.76
CA SER A 539 -17.02 -18.82 -8.35
C SER A 539 -17.33 -18.98 -9.86
N GLY A 540 -18.61 -19.05 -10.22
CA GLY A 540 -19.04 -19.24 -11.60
C GLY A 540 -18.64 -18.10 -12.54
N ASN A 541 -18.58 -16.85 -12.05
CA ASN A 541 -18.19 -15.70 -12.85
C ASN A 541 -16.69 -15.74 -13.19
N GLY A 542 -15.83 -15.98 -12.20
CA GLY A 542 -14.39 -16.13 -12.41
C GLY A 542 -14.06 -17.33 -13.31
N LEU A 543 -14.80 -18.43 -13.16
CA LEU A 543 -14.68 -19.59 -14.04
C LEU A 543 -15.10 -19.30 -15.48
N VAL A 544 -16.23 -18.63 -15.71
CA VAL A 544 -16.71 -18.31 -17.07
C VAL A 544 -15.80 -17.31 -17.77
N ASP A 545 -15.21 -16.36 -17.05
CA ASP A 545 -14.20 -15.44 -17.60
C ASP A 545 -13.00 -16.20 -18.21
N ILE A 546 -12.61 -17.33 -17.60
CA ILE A 546 -11.59 -18.22 -18.17
C ILE A 546 -12.16 -19.11 -19.28
N LEU A 547 -13.23 -19.88 -19.01
CA LEU A 547 -13.80 -20.85 -19.96
C LEU A 547 -14.14 -20.25 -21.33
N TYR A 548 -14.56 -18.99 -21.39
CA TYR A 548 -14.89 -18.27 -22.63
C TYR A 548 -13.80 -17.28 -23.08
N GLY A 549 -12.66 -17.20 -22.39
CA GLY A 549 -11.50 -16.41 -22.82
C GLY A 549 -11.68 -14.90 -22.70
N VAL A 550 -12.47 -14.43 -21.73
CA VAL A 550 -12.50 -13.01 -21.31
C VAL A 550 -11.14 -12.62 -20.71
N ALA A 551 -10.47 -13.57 -20.07
CA ALA A 551 -9.04 -13.52 -19.78
C ALA A 551 -8.37 -14.86 -20.15
N SER A 552 -7.06 -14.84 -20.40
CA SER A 552 -6.25 -16.06 -20.31
C SER A 552 -6.18 -16.51 -18.85
N PRO A 553 -6.23 -17.83 -18.55
CA PRO A 553 -5.78 -18.32 -17.26
C PRO A 553 -4.32 -17.92 -17.06
N SER A 554 -4.00 -17.61 -15.81
CA SER A 554 -2.69 -17.05 -15.41
C SER A 554 -2.32 -17.40 -13.97
N GLY A 555 -3.11 -18.24 -13.30
CA GLY A 555 -2.73 -18.81 -12.01
C GLY A 555 -1.66 -19.88 -12.18
N LYS A 556 -0.90 -20.13 -11.12
CA LYS A 556 0.09 -21.22 -11.04
C LYS A 556 -0.10 -21.98 -9.73
N LEU A 557 0.11 -23.29 -9.73
CA LEU A 557 -0.12 -24.12 -8.53
C LEU A 557 0.76 -23.69 -7.34
N PRO A 558 0.19 -23.40 -6.15
CA PRO A 558 0.94 -23.13 -4.92
C PRO A 558 1.31 -24.41 -4.13
N TYR A 559 1.22 -25.57 -4.78
CA TYR A 559 1.62 -26.91 -4.33
C TYR A 559 1.88 -27.82 -5.54
N THR A 560 2.46 -29.00 -5.32
CA THR A 560 2.61 -30.03 -6.33
C THR A 560 1.35 -30.90 -6.42
N ILE A 561 0.98 -31.35 -7.63
CA ILE A 561 0.02 -32.44 -7.86
C ILE A 561 0.81 -33.68 -8.26
N ALA A 562 0.86 -34.65 -7.36
CA ALA A 562 1.55 -35.92 -7.54
C ALA A 562 0.81 -36.92 -8.44
N LYS A 563 1.53 -37.97 -8.87
CA LYS A 563 0.94 -39.15 -9.53
C LYS A 563 0.36 -40.14 -8.50
N ARG A 564 0.93 -40.23 -7.29
CA ARG A 564 0.43 -41.04 -6.17
C ARG A 564 0.47 -40.28 -4.85
N GLU A 565 -0.28 -40.75 -3.86
CA GLU A 565 -0.33 -40.14 -2.52
C GLU A 565 0.97 -40.40 -1.73
N GLU A 566 1.61 -41.55 -1.97
CA GLU A 566 2.89 -41.93 -1.36
C GLU A 566 4.07 -41.06 -1.82
N ASP A 567 3.96 -40.37 -2.97
CA ASP A 567 5.05 -39.58 -3.53
C ASP A 567 5.39 -38.36 -2.65
N TYR A 568 4.39 -37.74 -2.00
CA TYR A 568 4.59 -36.70 -0.98
C TYR A 568 5.32 -37.24 0.27
N GLY A 569 5.24 -38.55 0.54
CA GLY A 569 5.95 -39.23 1.63
C GLY A 569 5.66 -38.74 3.04
N THR A 570 4.54 -38.04 3.22
CA THR A 570 4.06 -37.49 4.49
C THR A 570 2.62 -37.94 4.69
N THR A 571 2.33 -38.61 5.80
CA THR A 571 0.97 -39.01 6.20
C THR A 571 0.66 -38.54 7.61
N ILE A 572 -0.58 -38.05 7.81
CA ILE A 572 -1.10 -37.49 9.08
C ILE A 572 -0.74 -38.40 10.26
N ALA A 573 -0.02 -37.87 11.23
CA ALA A 573 0.43 -38.61 12.40
C ALA A 573 -0.75 -39.04 13.27
N ALA A 574 -0.72 -40.29 13.72
CA ALA A 574 -1.75 -40.84 14.63
C ALA A 574 -1.57 -40.41 16.10
N GLY A 575 -0.48 -39.70 16.41
CA GLY A 575 -0.07 -39.22 17.73
C GLY A 575 0.93 -38.06 17.55
N ASP A 576 1.98 -38.02 18.36
CA ASP A 576 3.07 -37.03 18.20
C ASP A 576 3.81 -37.21 16.86
N ASP A 577 4.10 -36.09 16.21
CA ASP A 577 4.77 -36.01 14.92
C ASP A 577 6.24 -35.68 15.11
N SER A 578 7.11 -36.64 14.79
CA SER A 578 8.58 -36.52 14.92
C SER A 578 9.31 -36.66 13.58
N THR A 579 8.60 -36.58 12.45
CA THR A 579 9.16 -36.78 11.11
C THR A 579 9.22 -35.44 10.38
N TRP A 580 10.35 -34.73 10.48
CA TRP A 580 10.50 -33.37 9.98
C TRP A 580 11.85 -33.19 9.26
N ASP A 581 11.81 -32.72 8.02
CA ASP A 581 12.98 -32.35 7.22
C ASP A 581 12.70 -31.06 6.41
N LEU A 582 13.65 -30.66 5.56
CA LEU A 582 13.50 -29.52 4.65
C LEU A 582 12.78 -29.89 3.33
N PHE A 583 12.28 -31.12 3.19
CA PHE A 583 11.85 -31.71 1.94
C PHE A 583 10.34 -31.99 1.94
N ILE A 584 9.55 -30.91 2.06
CA ILE A 584 8.11 -30.91 1.79
C ILE A 584 7.82 -30.49 0.33
N ASP A 585 6.72 -31.00 -0.23
CA ASP A 585 6.24 -30.72 -1.60
C ASP A 585 7.37 -30.74 -2.65
N TYR A 586 7.48 -29.75 -3.55
CA TYR A 586 8.43 -29.77 -4.68
C TYR A 586 9.89 -29.98 -4.26
N ARG A 587 10.29 -29.48 -3.08
CA ARG A 587 11.64 -29.72 -2.52
C ARG A 587 11.92 -31.21 -2.38
N ARG A 588 10.89 -32.00 -2.04
CA ARG A 588 10.91 -33.46 -1.99
C ARG A 588 10.98 -34.09 -3.37
N PHE A 589 10.10 -33.67 -4.28
CA PHE A 589 10.05 -34.22 -5.64
C PHE A 589 11.38 -34.01 -6.35
N ASP A 590 12.03 -32.86 -6.13
CA ASP A 590 13.37 -32.55 -6.62
C ASP A 590 14.44 -33.42 -5.94
N GLN A 591 14.48 -33.46 -4.60
CA GLN A 591 15.48 -34.24 -3.84
C GLN A 591 15.40 -35.75 -4.10
N LYS A 592 14.20 -36.29 -4.27
CA LYS A 592 13.96 -37.71 -4.56
C LYS A 592 13.88 -38.03 -6.06
N LYS A 593 14.02 -37.02 -6.93
CA LYS A 593 13.90 -37.11 -8.41
C LYS A 593 12.58 -37.76 -8.85
N ILE A 594 11.50 -37.50 -8.12
CA ILE A 594 10.15 -37.90 -8.49
C ILE A 594 9.63 -36.93 -9.55
N GLU A 595 8.94 -37.46 -10.54
CA GLU A 595 8.19 -36.71 -11.55
C GLU A 595 6.74 -36.53 -11.06
N PRO A 596 6.28 -35.30 -10.76
CA PRO A 596 4.89 -35.05 -10.44
C PRO A 596 4.00 -35.18 -11.67
N ARG A 597 2.67 -35.11 -11.50
CA ARG A 597 1.76 -34.91 -12.63
C ARG A 597 1.77 -33.44 -13.08
N PHE A 598 1.71 -32.52 -12.12
CA PHE A 598 1.95 -31.09 -12.31
C PHE A 598 2.75 -30.53 -11.13
N GLU A 599 3.86 -29.88 -11.39
CA GLU A 599 4.77 -29.36 -10.37
C GLU A 599 4.29 -28.07 -9.69
N PHE A 600 4.85 -27.76 -8.52
CA PHE A 600 4.73 -26.43 -7.91
C PHE A 600 5.12 -25.32 -8.90
N GLY A 601 4.30 -24.28 -8.98
CA GLY A 601 4.47 -23.18 -9.92
C GLY A 601 4.05 -23.50 -11.36
N PHE A 602 3.50 -24.68 -11.66
CA PHE A 602 2.95 -25.00 -12.99
C PHE A 602 1.63 -24.29 -13.27
N GLY A 603 1.38 -23.95 -14.55
CA GLY A 603 0.09 -23.47 -15.03
C GLY A 603 0.15 -22.99 -16.48
N LEU A 604 -0.77 -23.48 -17.30
CA LEU A 604 -0.90 -23.14 -18.73
C LEU A 604 -1.64 -21.81 -18.94
N SER A 605 -1.47 -21.25 -20.13
CA SER A 605 -2.11 -20.02 -20.62
C SER A 605 -2.75 -20.28 -22.00
N TYR A 606 -3.61 -19.38 -22.48
CA TYR A 606 -4.05 -19.36 -23.89
C TYR A 606 -3.04 -18.71 -24.84
N THR A 607 -1.91 -18.21 -24.32
CA THR A 607 -0.77 -17.72 -25.10
C THR A 607 0.54 -18.36 -24.63
N ASN A 608 1.62 -18.14 -25.38
CA ASN A 608 2.96 -18.64 -25.08
C ASN A 608 3.87 -17.50 -24.61
N PHE A 609 4.85 -17.82 -23.77
CA PHE A 609 5.82 -16.85 -23.26
C PHE A 609 7.27 -17.31 -23.48
N THR A 610 8.09 -16.44 -24.06
CA THR A 610 9.53 -16.62 -24.19
C THR A 610 10.29 -15.80 -23.15
N TYR A 611 11.40 -16.35 -22.70
CA TYR A 611 12.25 -15.82 -21.64
C TYR A 611 13.64 -15.53 -22.25
N SER A 612 14.21 -14.37 -21.94
CA SER A 612 15.42 -13.83 -22.55
C SER A 612 16.18 -12.91 -21.59
N ASP A 613 17.39 -12.49 -21.98
CA ASP A 613 18.14 -11.38 -21.40
C ASP A 613 18.32 -11.45 -19.86
N ILE A 614 18.67 -12.63 -19.33
CA ILE A 614 18.97 -12.78 -17.89
C ILE A 614 20.17 -11.93 -17.48
N THR A 615 19.97 -11.04 -16.51
CA THR A 615 21.02 -10.21 -15.92
C THR A 615 21.06 -10.43 -14.42
N ILE A 616 22.26 -10.52 -13.85
CA ILE A 616 22.50 -10.73 -12.42
C ILE A 616 23.44 -9.64 -11.92
N THR A 617 23.06 -8.96 -10.85
CA THR A 617 23.79 -7.82 -10.27
C THR A 617 23.87 -7.92 -8.75
N GLY A 618 24.83 -7.23 -8.14
CA GLY A 618 25.11 -7.25 -6.70
C GLY A 618 26.30 -8.14 -6.34
N ALA A 619 26.78 -8.01 -5.10
CA ALA A 619 27.97 -8.68 -4.58
C ALA A 619 27.74 -9.20 -3.14
N PRO A 620 26.89 -10.24 -2.96
CA PRO A 620 26.62 -10.81 -1.64
C PRO A 620 27.88 -11.37 -0.97
N THR A 621 28.00 -11.14 0.34
CA THR A 621 29.14 -11.55 1.17
C THR A 621 28.80 -12.75 2.06
N SER A 622 29.72 -13.71 2.15
CA SER A 622 29.57 -14.89 3.02
C SER A 622 29.57 -14.55 4.50
N GLY A 623 29.01 -15.40 5.34
CA GLY A 623 29.09 -15.33 6.80
C GLY A 623 27.73 -15.16 7.48
N PRO A 624 27.71 -15.07 8.82
CA PRO A 624 26.47 -14.89 9.58
C PRO A 624 25.80 -13.54 9.29
N ALA A 625 24.52 -13.43 9.62
CA ALA A 625 23.87 -12.13 9.80
C ALA A 625 24.48 -11.40 11.00
N THR A 626 24.68 -10.09 10.90
CA THR A 626 25.39 -9.27 11.92
C THR A 626 24.65 -7.99 12.32
N GLY A 627 23.55 -7.66 11.64
CA GLY A 627 22.73 -6.50 11.93
C GLY A 627 22.04 -6.61 13.30
N LYS A 628 21.77 -5.46 13.91
CA LYS A 628 21.01 -5.37 15.16
C LYS A 628 19.66 -6.09 15.02
N LYS A 629 19.29 -6.92 16.00
CA LYS A 629 17.95 -7.55 16.05
C LYS A 629 16.85 -6.48 16.17
N GLY A 630 15.76 -6.67 15.44
CA GLY A 630 14.55 -5.85 15.42
C GLY A 630 13.41 -6.63 14.75
N PRO A 631 12.31 -5.98 14.33
CA PRO A 631 11.19 -6.66 13.67
C PRO A 631 11.63 -7.38 12.39
N GLY A 632 11.47 -8.71 12.40
CA GLY A 632 11.96 -9.62 11.36
C GLY A 632 13.39 -10.15 11.59
N GLY A 633 13.93 -10.08 12.81
CA GLY A 633 15.27 -10.59 13.12
C GLY A 633 16.40 -9.57 12.96
N ALA A 634 17.61 -10.04 12.62
CA ALA A 634 18.76 -9.19 12.36
C ALA A 634 18.49 -8.29 11.13
N ALA A 635 18.78 -6.99 11.25
CA ALA A 635 18.40 -6.00 10.23
C ALA A 635 18.93 -6.32 8.81
N ASP A 636 20.16 -6.82 8.72
CA ASP A 636 20.84 -7.13 7.45
C ASP A 636 20.23 -8.32 6.69
N LEU A 637 19.39 -9.14 7.33
CA LEU A 637 18.61 -10.20 6.67
C LEU A 637 17.73 -9.67 5.53
N TRP A 638 17.31 -8.41 5.63
CA TRP A 638 16.34 -7.76 4.74
C TRP A 638 16.99 -6.91 3.65
N ASP A 639 18.31 -6.69 3.72
CA ASP A 639 19.05 -5.93 2.73
C ASP A 639 19.06 -6.66 1.39
N THR A 640 18.77 -5.95 0.29
CA THR A 640 18.88 -6.50 -1.07
C THR A 640 20.36 -6.61 -1.44
N VAL A 641 20.89 -7.83 -1.45
CA VAL A 641 22.31 -8.12 -1.72
C VAL A 641 22.59 -8.49 -3.17
N ALA A 642 21.56 -8.94 -3.89
CA ALA A 642 21.61 -9.20 -5.33
C ALA A 642 20.27 -8.86 -6.01
N THR A 643 20.29 -8.61 -7.31
CA THR A 643 19.08 -8.47 -8.14
C THR A 643 19.26 -9.25 -9.43
N VAL A 644 18.27 -10.09 -9.73
CA VAL A 644 18.16 -10.85 -10.98
C VAL A 644 17.04 -10.24 -11.81
N THR A 645 17.27 -10.03 -13.10
CA THR A 645 16.22 -9.62 -14.05
C THR A 645 16.18 -10.57 -15.25
N ALA A 646 15.01 -10.66 -15.89
CA ALA A 646 14.83 -11.37 -17.15
C ALA A 646 13.77 -10.67 -18.00
N LYS A 647 13.94 -10.67 -19.32
CA LYS A 647 12.95 -10.18 -20.27
C LYS A 647 11.99 -11.29 -20.67
N ILE A 648 10.70 -11.02 -20.51
CA ILE A 648 9.60 -11.93 -20.76
C ILE A 648 8.79 -11.36 -21.92
N THR A 649 8.48 -12.17 -22.94
CA THR A 649 7.72 -11.73 -24.12
C THR A 649 6.55 -12.66 -24.37
N ASN A 650 5.36 -12.10 -24.54
CA ASN A 650 4.20 -12.85 -25.02
C ASN A 650 4.42 -13.17 -26.51
N SER A 651 4.72 -14.43 -26.82
CA SER A 651 5.06 -14.92 -28.16
C SER A 651 3.91 -15.64 -28.87
N GLY A 652 2.70 -15.64 -28.28
CA GLY A 652 1.50 -16.16 -28.91
C GLY A 652 0.56 -15.07 -29.43
N GLY A 653 -0.65 -15.47 -29.82
CA GLY A 653 -1.60 -14.65 -30.57
C GLY A 653 -2.69 -13.95 -29.75
N VAL A 654 -2.67 -14.02 -28.42
CA VAL A 654 -3.66 -13.38 -27.53
C VAL A 654 -2.97 -12.75 -26.32
N ALA A 655 -3.62 -11.76 -25.70
CA ALA A 655 -3.18 -11.19 -24.43
C ALA A 655 -3.19 -12.25 -23.31
N GLY A 656 -2.25 -12.14 -22.37
CA GLY A 656 -2.18 -13.03 -21.22
C GLY A 656 -1.29 -12.48 -20.12
N ALA A 657 -1.32 -13.13 -18.96
CA ALA A 657 -0.40 -12.83 -17.87
C ALA A 657 0.45 -14.05 -17.55
N GLU A 658 1.76 -13.85 -17.45
CA GLU A 658 2.73 -14.87 -17.05
C GLU A 658 3.21 -14.61 -15.62
N VAL A 659 3.63 -15.68 -14.94
CA VAL A 659 4.26 -15.64 -13.61
C VAL A 659 5.69 -16.17 -13.71
N PRO A 660 6.68 -15.32 -14.05
CA PRO A 660 8.09 -15.66 -14.01
C PRO A 660 8.54 -15.93 -12.57
N GLN A 661 9.20 -17.06 -12.36
CA GLN A 661 9.65 -17.52 -11.05
C GLN A 661 11.17 -17.63 -11.01
N LEU A 662 11.77 -17.29 -9.86
CA LEU A 662 13.19 -17.40 -9.56
C LEU A 662 13.41 -18.48 -8.48
N TYR A 663 14.16 -19.51 -8.85
CA TYR A 663 14.63 -20.56 -7.95
C TYR A 663 16.14 -20.48 -7.75
N ILE A 664 16.60 -20.68 -6.51
CA ILE A 664 18.00 -20.63 -6.11
C ILE A 664 18.47 -22.00 -5.64
N GLY A 665 19.51 -22.53 -6.28
CA GLY A 665 20.28 -23.68 -5.81
C GLY A 665 21.52 -23.21 -5.04
N TYR A 666 21.79 -23.82 -3.88
CA TYR A 666 22.85 -23.39 -2.96
C TYR A 666 24.22 -24.02 -3.31
N PRO A 667 25.36 -23.43 -2.88
CA PRO A 667 26.69 -23.94 -3.22
C PRO A 667 26.98 -25.34 -2.67
N SER A 668 27.75 -26.14 -3.42
CA SER A 668 28.29 -27.42 -2.97
C SER A 668 29.14 -27.25 -1.71
N GLY A 669 28.80 -27.97 -0.64
CA GLY A 669 29.42 -27.82 0.69
C GLY A 669 28.55 -27.08 1.71
N THR A 670 27.42 -26.50 1.29
CA THR A 670 26.34 -26.11 2.22
C THR A 670 25.79 -27.37 2.93
N PRO A 671 25.49 -27.33 4.25
CA PRO A 671 24.76 -28.40 4.93
C PRO A 671 23.44 -28.73 4.22
N GLU A 672 22.97 -29.99 4.29
CA GLU A 672 21.90 -30.53 3.43
C GLU A 672 20.73 -29.55 3.20
N VAL A 673 20.41 -29.31 1.92
CA VAL A 673 19.44 -28.30 1.45
C VAL A 673 18.62 -28.87 0.29
N PRO A 674 17.40 -28.35 0.05
CA PRO A 674 16.67 -28.58 -1.19
C PRO A 674 17.54 -28.26 -2.42
N PRO A 675 17.46 -29.05 -3.52
CA PRO A 675 18.23 -28.80 -4.75
C PRO A 675 18.03 -27.38 -5.32
N GLN A 676 16.84 -26.83 -5.14
CA GLN A 676 16.48 -25.45 -5.43
C GLN A 676 15.36 -24.98 -4.51
N GLN A 677 15.22 -23.66 -4.33
CA GLN A 677 14.15 -23.05 -3.55
C GLN A 677 13.64 -21.77 -4.21
N LEU A 678 12.33 -21.52 -4.17
CA LEU A 678 11.73 -20.26 -4.62
C LEU A 678 12.30 -19.09 -3.80
N ARG A 679 12.77 -18.05 -4.49
CA ARG A 679 13.30 -16.78 -3.92
C ARG A 679 12.89 -15.52 -4.70
N GLY A 680 11.92 -15.63 -5.59
CA GLY A 680 11.35 -14.49 -6.31
C GLY A 680 10.25 -14.91 -7.26
N PHE A 681 9.27 -14.04 -7.44
CA PHE A 681 8.27 -14.15 -8.49
C PHE A 681 7.80 -12.74 -8.89
N SER A 682 7.11 -12.64 -10.02
CA SER A 682 6.43 -11.45 -10.50
C SER A 682 5.23 -11.90 -11.34
N LYS A 683 4.25 -11.03 -11.61
CA LYS A 683 3.19 -11.31 -12.58
C LYS A 683 3.15 -10.20 -13.62
N LEU A 684 3.30 -10.57 -14.89
CA LEU A 684 3.40 -9.62 -16.00
C LEU A 684 2.22 -9.81 -16.96
N LYS A 685 1.31 -8.85 -16.97
CA LYS A 685 0.19 -8.74 -17.94
C LYS A 685 0.76 -8.18 -19.25
N LEU A 686 0.66 -8.95 -20.34
CA LEU A 686 1.32 -8.66 -21.63
C LEU A 686 0.37 -8.91 -22.81
N GLU A 687 0.21 -7.89 -23.65
CA GLU A 687 -0.44 -8.00 -24.96
C GLU A 687 0.35 -8.92 -25.91
N ALA A 688 -0.30 -9.42 -26.97
CA ALA A 688 0.35 -10.28 -27.95
C ALA A 688 1.56 -9.57 -28.61
N GLY A 689 2.74 -10.19 -28.56
CA GLY A 689 4.01 -9.60 -29.03
C GLY A 689 4.69 -8.63 -28.05
N ALA A 690 4.07 -8.27 -26.92
CA ALA A 690 4.65 -7.34 -25.96
C ALA A 690 5.70 -8.00 -25.05
N SER A 691 6.72 -7.21 -24.65
CA SER A 691 7.74 -7.60 -23.67
C SER A 691 7.63 -6.82 -22.37
N GLY A 692 7.93 -7.47 -21.24
CA GLY A 692 8.14 -6.86 -19.94
C GLY A 692 9.42 -7.38 -19.26
N THR A 693 9.83 -6.76 -18.16
CA THR A 693 11.02 -7.16 -17.39
C THR A 693 10.63 -7.68 -16.01
N ALA A 694 10.79 -8.99 -15.80
CA ALA A 694 10.70 -9.57 -14.47
C ALA A 694 11.92 -9.12 -13.64
N THR A 695 11.70 -8.68 -12.41
CA THR A 695 12.75 -8.19 -11.51
C THR A 695 12.62 -8.83 -10.14
N PHE A 696 13.66 -9.53 -9.71
CA PHE A 696 13.70 -10.27 -8.45
C PHE A 696 14.82 -9.71 -7.56
N LYS A 697 14.44 -9.10 -6.43
CA LYS A 697 15.39 -8.56 -5.43
C LYS A 697 15.66 -9.61 -4.36
N LEU A 698 16.88 -10.13 -4.33
CA LEU A 698 17.29 -11.15 -3.37
C LEU A 698 17.81 -10.50 -2.10
N ARG A 699 17.14 -10.76 -0.98
CA ARG A 699 17.54 -10.32 0.36
C ARG A 699 18.70 -11.19 0.88
N ARG A 700 19.48 -10.74 1.86
CA ARG A 700 20.53 -11.56 2.49
C ARG A 700 19.99 -12.90 3.02
N ARG A 701 18.79 -12.92 3.61
CA ARG A 701 18.10 -14.15 4.05
C ARG A 701 17.78 -15.10 2.89
N ASP A 702 17.45 -14.58 1.71
CA ASP A 702 17.10 -15.39 0.54
C ASP A 702 18.28 -16.25 0.03
N LEU A 703 19.52 -15.86 0.38
CA LEU A 703 20.76 -16.61 0.11
C LEU A 703 21.36 -17.27 1.38
N SER A 704 20.63 -17.30 2.50
CA SER A 704 21.10 -17.86 3.77
C SER A 704 20.53 -19.26 4.07
N TYR A 705 21.23 -20.04 4.88
CA TYR A 705 20.70 -21.21 5.61
C TYR A 705 20.76 -20.92 7.12
N TRP A 706 20.06 -21.69 7.96
CA TRP A 706 20.14 -21.56 9.41
C TRP A 706 21.18 -22.52 10.00
N ASP A 707 22.21 -21.97 10.65
CA ASP A 707 23.23 -22.72 11.35
C ASP A 707 22.83 -22.90 12.82
N SER A 708 22.22 -24.05 13.14
CA SER A 708 21.80 -24.39 14.51
C SER A 708 22.96 -24.42 15.53
N GLY A 709 24.20 -24.64 15.10
CA GLY A 709 25.37 -24.60 15.98
C GLY A 709 25.80 -23.17 16.34
N ARG A 710 25.53 -22.22 15.45
CA ARG A 710 25.79 -20.78 15.65
C ARG A 710 24.56 -20.00 16.14
N GLN A 711 23.37 -20.59 16.05
CA GLN A 711 22.07 -19.93 16.27
C GLN A 711 21.96 -18.65 15.43
N ALA A 712 22.28 -18.77 14.14
CA ALA A 712 22.30 -17.65 13.19
C ALA A 712 22.04 -18.10 11.75
N TRP A 713 21.41 -17.21 10.98
CA TRP A 713 21.41 -17.27 9.52
C TRP A 713 22.81 -17.03 8.96
N VAL A 714 23.25 -17.86 8.02
CA VAL A 714 24.58 -17.81 7.39
C VAL A 714 24.44 -17.87 5.87
N VAL A 715 25.08 -16.92 5.17
CA VAL A 715 25.30 -17.00 3.72
C VAL A 715 26.55 -17.85 3.46
N PRO A 716 26.46 -19.03 2.81
CA PRO A 716 27.63 -19.82 2.44
C PRO A 716 28.43 -19.15 1.32
N SER A 717 29.75 -19.38 1.30
CA SER A 717 30.61 -19.01 0.17
C SER A 717 30.51 -20.02 -0.97
N GLY A 718 30.73 -19.58 -2.20
CA GLY A 718 30.70 -20.39 -3.41
C GLY A 718 29.74 -19.84 -4.46
N ALA A 719 29.45 -20.65 -5.48
CA ALA A 719 28.52 -20.28 -6.55
C ALA A 719 27.12 -20.85 -6.27
N PHE A 720 26.14 -19.96 -6.13
CA PHE A 720 24.71 -20.29 -6.16
C PHE A 720 24.25 -20.41 -7.61
N THR A 721 23.41 -21.40 -7.89
CA THR A 721 22.71 -21.54 -9.18
C THR A 721 21.46 -20.66 -9.17
N VAL A 722 21.27 -19.89 -10.23
CA VAL A 722 20.06 -19.10 -10.50
C VAL A 722 19.29 -19.77 -11.62
N ASN A 723 18.04 -20.17 -11.36
CA ASN A 723 17.10 -20.68 -12.37
C ASN A 723 15.94 -19.69 -12.49
N VAL A 724 15.64 -19.21 -13.70
CA VAL A 724 14.43 -18.39 -13.98
C VAL A 724 13.56 -19.14 -14.98
N GLY A 725 12.29 -19.32 -14.66
CA GLY A 725 11.39 -20.20 -15.41
C GLY A 725 9.90 -19.92 -15.21
N ALA A 726 9.07 -20.74 -15.85
CA ALA A 726 7.60 -20.65 -15.82
C ALA A 726 6.94 -21.57 -14.78
N SER A 727 7.73 -22.43 -14.14
CA SER A 727 7.40 -23.31 -13.00
C SER A 727 8.68 -23.73 -12.26
N SER A 728 8.58 -24.59 -11.24
CA SER A 728 9.76 -25.21 -10.59
C SER A 728 10.53 -26.22 -11.47
N ARG A 729 9.94 -26.74 -12.55
CA ARG A 729 10.61 -27.67 -13.49
C ARG A 729 10.89 -27.06 -14.86
N ASP A 730 10.11 -26.08 -15.29
CA ASP A 730 10.26 -25.38 -16.57
C ASP A 730 11.24 -24.19 -16.46
N ALA A 731 12.50 -24.49 -16.16
CA ALA A 731 13.59 -23.51 -16.09
C ALA A 731 14.05 -23.10 -17.50
N ARG A 732 13.84 -21.82 -17.85
CA ARG A 732 14.09 -21.28 -19.20
C ARG A 732 15.44 -20.58 -19.34
N LEU A 733 15.91 -19.95 -18.26
CA LEU A 733 17.19 -19.23 -18.19
C LEU A 733 17.95 -19.70 -16.95
N THR A 734 19.27 -19.79 -17.06
CA THR A 734 20.15 -20.11 -15.93
C THR A 734 21.28 -19.11 -15.79
N GLY A 735 21.80 -18.96 -14.58
CA GLY A 735 22.91 -18.08 -14.25
C GLY A 735 23.55 -18.45 -12.90
N LYS A 736 24.45 -17.62 -12.40
CA LYS A 736 25.13 -17.85 -11.12
C LYS A 736 25.32 -16.58 -10.31
N ILE A 737 25.24 -16.69 -8.99
CA ILE A 737 25.68 -15.66 -8.04
C ILE A 737 26.91 -16.21 -7.32
N SER A 738 28.04 -15.52 -7.43
CA SER A 738 29.29 -15.93 -6.79
C SER A 738 29.49 -15.15 -5.49
N VAL A 739 29.45 -15.86 -4.36
CA VAL A 739 29.78 -15.32 -3.04
C VAL A 739 31.22 -15.68 -2.71
N THR A 740 32.10 -14.68 -2.66
CA THR A 740 33.48 -14.87 -2.18
C THR A 740 33.50 -15.07 -0.66
N PRO A 741 34.47 -15.86 -0.12
CA PRO A 741 34.76 -15.86 1.30
C PRO A 741 35.08 -14.45 1.80
N ALA A 742 34.58 -14.08 2.97
CA ALA A 742 35.01 -12.86 3.65
C ALA A 742 36.52 -12.92 3.89
N ALA A 743 37.24 -11.86 3.50
CA ALA A 743 38.69 -11.81 3.64
C ALA A 743 39.08 -11.90 5.12
N ILE A 744 39.87 -12.92 5.47
CA ILE A 744 40.47 -13.03 6.80
C ILE A 744 41.51 -11.90 6.93
N PRO A 745 41.42 -11.00 7.92
CA PRO A 745 42.49 -10.04 8.18
C PRO A 745 43.71 -10.79 8.73
N PHE A 746 44.69 -11.02 7.86
CA PHE A 746 45.99 -11.59 8.21
C PHE A 746 46.89 -10.53 8.88
N ASP A 747 46.53 -10.10 10.08
CA ASP A 747 47.50 -9.46 10.99
C ASP A 747 48.49 -10.53 11.46
N ILE A 748 49.68 -10.53 10.87
CA ILE A 748 50.79 -11.43 11.24
C ILE A 748 51.44 -10.88 12.52
N PRO A 749 51.36 -11.56 13.68
CA PRO A 749 51.94 -11.05 14.91
C PRO A 749 53.44 -11.35 14.94
N SER A 750 54.27 -10.31 14.85
CA SER A 750 55.72 -10.45 15.00
C SER A 750 56.13 -10.64 16.48
N SER A 751 56.39 -11.89 16.86
CA SER A 751 57.19 -12.32 18.02
C SER A 751 56.67 -12.05 19.45
N PRO A 752 56.21 -13.09 20.17
CA PRO A 752 56.39 -13.21 21.63
C PRO A 752 57.83 -13.72 21.95
N PRO A 753 58.26 -14.00 23.21
CA PRO A 753 57.52 -13.98 24.49
C PRO A 753 58.24 -13.29 25.67
N LEU A 754 57.53 -13.12 26.80
CA LEU A 754 57.95 -13.70 28.10
C LEU A 754 56.81 -13.71 29.14
N ASN A 755 56.64 -14.85 29.83
CA ASN A 755 56.29 -15.08 31.25
C ASN A 755 55.27 -14.19 32.03
N MET A 756 54.50 -14.69 33.01
CA MET A 756 54.03 -16.06 33.36
C MET A 756 52.94 -15.96 34.46
N MET A 757 51.97 -16.88 34.47
CA MET A 757 51.16 -17.37 35.61
C MET A 757 50.69 -16.45 36.79
N LEU A 758 49.36 -16.41 36.94
CA LEU A 758 48.56 -16.74 38.16
C LEU A 758 48.35 -15.75 39.34
N GLN A 759 47.17 -15.96 39.95
CA GLN A 759 46.73 -15.76 41.35
C GLN A 759 46.26 -14.39 41.90
N TYR A 760 44.93 -14.29 42.02
CA TYR A 760 44.17 -14.02 43.27
C TYR A 760 44.79 -13.11 44.36
N LEU A 761 44.11 -11.98 44.68
CA LEU A 761 43.35 -11.77 45.93
C LEU A 761 42.64 -10.39 46.02
N LYS A 762 41.84 -10.23 47.09
CA LYS A 762 41.06 -9.04 47.56
C LYS A 762 41.45 -8.78 49.05
N PRO A 763 41.02 -7.70 49.76
CA PRO A 763 40.59 -6.34 49.38
C PRO A 763 41.14 -5.19 50.32
N SER A 764 40.55 -3.99 50.21
CA SER A 764 40.13 -3.07 51.31
C SER A 764 41.09 -2.12 52.10
N ALA A 765 40.92 -0.80 51.83
CA ALA A 765 40.35 0.24 52.72
C ALA A 765 41.21 1.24 53.57
N LEU A 766 40.58 2.41 53.86
CA LEU A 766 40.89 3.51 54.83
C LEU A 766 42.06 4.47 54.45
N ARG A 767 41.82 5.80 54.28
CA ARG A 767 41.68 6.95 55.25
C ARG A 767 43.02 7.36 55.94
N SER A 768 43.38 8.63 56.13
CA SER A 768 42.75 9.94 55.80
C SER A 768 43.70 11.14 56.05
N SER A 769 43.44 12.31 55.43
CA SER A 769 43.76 13.71 55.88
C SER A 769 45.20 14.06 56.37
N SER A 770 45.89 15.12 55.92
CA SER A 770 45.57 16.30 55.08
C SER A 770 46.91 17.04 54.73
N ALA A 771 47.07 18.28 54.24
CA ALA A 771 46.20 19.46 54.10
C ALA A 771 46.71 20.50 53.05
N LEU A 772 45.95 21.60 52.94
CA LEU A 772 46.31 23.01 52.59
C LEU A 772 47.81 23.36 52.47
N ARG A 773 48.31 24.08 51.44
CA ARG A 773 47.90 25.36 50.78
C ARG A 773 48.61 25.43 49.40
N GLN A 774 48.37 26.32 48.42
CA GLN A 774 47.32 27.28 47.99
C GLN A 774 47.70 27.70 46.52
N VAL A 775 46.91 28.27 45.61
CA VAL A 775 45.51 28.75 45.64
C VAL A 775 44.63 27.92 44.66
N THR A 776 43.88 28.34 43.61
CA THR A 776 43.56 29.63 42.97
C THR A 776 42.06 29.75 42.59
N LYS A 777 41.69 30.94 42.10
CA LYS A 777 40.36 31.42 41.69
C LYS A 777 39.74 30.67 40.49
N SER A 778 38.42 30.62 40.28
CA SER A 778 37.26 30.93 41.16
C SER A 778 35.96 30.40 40.54
N ARG A 779 34.97 30.03 41.37
CA ARG A 779 33.67 29.48 40.92
C ARG A 779 32.61 30.55 40.67
N ALA A 780 31.51 30.15 40.03
CA ALA A 780 30.35 30.96 39.67
C ALA A 780 29.66 31.70 40.85
N GLN A 781 28.95 32.77 40.52
CA GLN A 781 27.84 33.33 41.33
C GLN A 781 26.52 33.18 40.57
N ALA A 782 25.43 32.93 41.29
CA ALA A 782 24.08 32.96 40.75
C ALA A 782 23.47 34.36 40.84
N ARG A 783 22.70 34.75 39.82
CA ARG A 783 21.69 35.82 39.86
C ARG A 783 20.45 35.27 39.15
N LEU A 784 19.38 35.03 39.89
CA LEU A 784 18.30 35.99 40.21
C LEU A 784 17.39 36.26 39.01
N MET A 785 16.11 35.94 39.20
CA MET A 785 15.03 36.18 38.23
C MET A 785 14.94 37.66 37.88
N ALA A 786 15.15 38.01 36.62
CA ALA A 786 14.73 39.29 36.05
C ALA A 786 13.49 39.02 35.21
N SER A 787 12.33 39.49 35.67
CA SER A 787 11.06 39.38 34.94
C SER A 787 11.04 40.37 33.77
N VAL A 788 11.58 39.96 32.62
CA VAL A 788 11.33 40.65 31.35
C VAL A 788 9.85 40.46 31.03
N GLN A 789 9.07 41.55 31.03
CA GLN A 789 7.69 41.51 30.55
C GLN A 789 7.70 40.96 29.12
N GLY A 790 6.79 40.03 28.83
CA GLY A 790 6.69 39.44 27.51
C GLY A 790 6.44 40.52 26.47
N ASN A 791 7.45 40.81 25.64
CA ASN A 791 7.21 41.46 24.35
C ASN A 791 6.39 40.46 23.54
N THR A 792 5.06 40.64 23.56
CA THR A 792 4.15 39.96 22.64
C THR A 792 4.73 40.12 21.24
N PRO A 793 4.89 39.04 20.44
CA PRO A 793 5.30 39.20 19.05
C PRO A 793 4.36 40.22 18.42
N ARG A 794 4.91 41.31 17.87
CA ARG A 794 4.15 42.48 17.43
C ARG A 794 3.32 42.10 16.20
N GLN A 795 2.18 41.47 16.47
CA GLN A 795 1.34 40.84 15.47
C GLN A 795 0.87 41.92 14.51
N ALA A 796 1.38 41.87 13.26
CA ALA A 796 0.90 42.74 12.20
C ALA A 796 -0.63 42.55 12.12
N PRO A 797 -1.43 43.64 12.19
CA PRO A 797 -2.88 43.52 12.25
C PRO A 797 -3.36 42.81 10.98
N ALA A 798 -3.89 41.60 11.14
CA ALA A 798 -4.16 40.74 10.00
C ALA A 798 -5.29 41.32 9.14
N PRO A 799 -5.05 41.64 7.85
CA PRO A 799 -6.10 42.04 6.93
C PRO A 799 -6.90 40.78 6.55
N HIS A 800 -7.82 40.38 7.42
CA HIS A 800 -8.85 39.39 7.09
C HIS A 800 -9.89 40.05 6.18
N ARG A 801 -10.31 39.39 5.09
CA ARG A 801 -11.61 39.73 4.49
C ARG A 801 -12.66 39.62 5.61
N ARG A 802 -13.61 40.54 5.68
CA ARG A 802 -14.65 40.50 6.71
C ARG A 802 -15.46 39.21 6.56
N SER A 803 -15.28 38.27 7.49
CA SER A 803 -16.05 37.02 7.56
C SER A 803 -17.53 37.36 7.67
N THR A 804 -18.31 37.10 6.63
CA THR A 804 -19.76 37.26 6.67
C THR A 804 -20.43 35.98 7.17
N PRO A 805 -21.72 36.01 7.54
CA PRO A 805 -22.55 34.82 7.48
C PRO A 805 -22.55 34.23 6.07
N ILE A 806 -22.92 32.95 5.95
CA ILE A 806 -23.18 32.32 4.64
C ILE A 806 -24.39 33.04 4.01
N SER A 807 -24.20 33.67 2.85
CA SER A 807 -25.33 34.20 2.09
C SER A 807 -25.99 33.10 1.27
N THR A 808 -27.32 33.04 1.33
CA THR A 808 -28.19 32.22 0.48
C THR A 808 -29.02 33.08 -0.48
N GLU A 809 -28.67 34.35 -0.62
CA GLU A 809 -29.35 35.33 -1.47
C GLU A 809 -29.18 34.99 -2.95
N ARG A 810 -29.97 35.68 -3.80
CA ARG A 810 -29.78 35.65 -5.25
C ARG A 810 -28.36 36.11 -5.58
N ALA A 811 -27.74 35.43 -6.54
CA ALA A 811 -26.44 35.80 -7.05
C ALA A 811 -26.42 35.74 -8.59
N THR A 812 -25.54 36.50 -9.21
CA THR A 812 -25.25 36.42 -10.64
C THR A 812 -23.77 36.22 -10.89
N PHE A 813 -23.46 35.50 -11.97
CA PHE A 813 -22.12 35.38 -12.54
C PHE A 813 -22.17 35.96 -13.96
N THR A 814 -21.45 37.06 -14.17
CA THR A 814 -21.54 37.90 -15.37
C THR A 814 -20.20 37.89 -16.08
N ILE A 815 -20.13 37.33 -17.30
CA ILE A 815 -18.92 37.40 -18.13
C ILE A 815 -18.91 38.72 -18.90
N LYS A 816 -17.78 39.44 -18.93
CA LYS A 816 -17.61 40.71 -19.65
C LYS A 816 -17.86 40.49 -21.15
N ASN A 817 -18.81 41.21 -21.72
CA ASN A 817 -19.29 41.05 -23.11
C ASN A 817 -19.80 39.61 -23.42
N GLY A 818 -20.27 38.89 -22.40
CA GLY A 818 -20.70 37.49 -22.50
C GLY A 818 -22.02 37.19 -21.76
N PRO A 819 -22.36 35.91 -21.59
CA PRO A 819 -23.59 35.49 -20.93
C PRO A 819 -23.62 35.85 -19.43
N ILE A 820 -24.84 35.98 -18.91
CA ILE A 820 -25.14 36.28 -17.51
C ILE A 820 -25.92 35.12 -16.91
N PHE A 821 -25.32 34.46 -15.91
CA PHE A 821 -25.90 33.31 -15.24
C PHE A 821 -26.50 33.74 -13.90
N SER A 822 -27.77 33.39 -13.65
CA SER A 822 -28.41 33.58 -12.34
C SER A 822 -28.32 32.30 -11.51
N GLY A 823 -28.10 32.45 -10.20
CA GLY A 823 -28.03 31.35 -9.25
C GLY A 823 -28.29 31.81 -7.83
N LYS A 824 -27.82 31.04 -6.86
CA LYS A 824 -27.84 31.40 -5.43
C LYS A 824 -26.44 31.42 -4.86
N SER A 825 -26.19 32.36 -3.96
CA SER A 825 -24.99 32.32 -3.13
C SER A 825 -25.00 31.08 -2.23
N PHE A 826 -23.81 30.58 -1.93
CA PHE A 826 -23.52 29.72 -0.78
C PHE A 826 -22.20 30.10 -0.08
N GLY A 827 -21.62 31.25 -0.40
CA GLY A 827 -20.34 31.74 0.14
C GLY A 827 -20.50 33.01 0.98
N ALA A 828 -19.46 33.83 0.97
CA ALA A 828 -19.48 35.15 1.60
C ALA A 828 -20.39 36.14 0.85
N LYS A 829 -21.03 37.07 1.57
CA LYS A 829 -21.78 38.20 0.96
C LYS A 829 -20.81 39.31 0.55
N THR A 830 -20.25 39.19 -0.64
CA THR A 830 -19.36 40.21 -1.23
C THR A 830 -19.36 40.07 -2.75
N ASN A 831 -19.26 41.19 -3.46
CA ASN A 831 -19.03 41.19 -4.91
C ASN A 831 -17.55 40.93 -5.19
N ILE A 832 -17.20 40.39 -6.36
CA ILE A 832 -15.81 40.25 -6.79
C ILE A 832 -15.69 40.19 -8.32
N SER A 833 -14.61 40.76 -8.87
CA SER A 833 -14.21 40.59 -10.27
C SER A 833 -12.90 39.80 -10.41
N GLY A 834 -12.63 39.28 -11.61
CA GLY A 834 -11.39 38.55 -11.93
C GLY A 834 -11.47 37.81 -13.27
N GLU A 835 -10.40 37.08 -13.63
CA GLU A 835 -10.39 36.21 -14.82
C GLU A 835 -11.23 34.95 -14.54
N ALA A 836 -12.28 34.71 -15.33
CA ALA A 836 -13.05 33.47 -15.27
C ALA A 836 -12.29 32.34 -15.96
N VAL A 837 -12.12 31.25 -15.22
CA VAL A 837 -11.37 30.07 -15.65
C VAL A 837 -12.12 28.81 -15.20
N PHE A 838 -12.03 27.71 -15.94
CA PHE A 838 -12.63 26.44 -15.53
C PHE A 838 -11.56 25.45 -15.06
N THR A 839 -11.94 24.52 -14.18
CA THR A 839 -11.15 23.31 -13.91
C THR A 839 -11.98 22.05 -14.13
N THR A 840 -11.44 21.13 -14.95
CA THR A 840 -12.05 19.82 -15.18
C THR A 840 -11.66 18.79 -14.14
N SER A 841 -10.99 19.17 -13.05
CA SER A 841 -10.68 18.24 -11.97
C SER A 841 -11.94 17.77 -11.25
N ILE A 842 -12.04 16.46 -11.05
CA ILE A 842 -13.15 15.80 -10.35
C ILE A 842 -12.95 15.86 -8.83
N VAL A 843 -11.69 15.99 -8.37
CA VAL A 843 -11.28 15.99 -6.95
C VAL A 843 -10.24 17.09 -6.63
N GLY A 844 -9.92 17.28 -5.36
CA GLY A 844 -8.95 18.29 -4.91
C GLY A 844 -9.41 19.74 -5.07
N TYR A 845 -10.69 20.08 -4.82
CA TYR A 845 -11.11 21.48 -4.76
C TYR A 845 -10.48 22.28 -3.60
N PRO A 846 -10.20 21.74 -2.39
CA PRO A 846 -9.51 22.47 -1.33
C PRO A 846 -8.07 22.83 -1.73
N GLU A 847 -7.36 21.90 -2.36
CA GLU A 847 -6.03 22.12 -2.92
C GLU A 847 -6.08 23.13 -4.07
N SER A 848 -7.00 22.96 -5.04
CA SER A 848 -7.18 23.92 -6.16
C SER A 848 -7.53 25.32 -5.67
N MET A 849 -8.35 25.45 -4.63
CA MET A 849 -8.72 26.75 -4.06
C MET A 849 -7.58 27.40 -3.26
N THR A 850 -6.65 26.63 -2.71
CA THR A 850 -5.49 27.15 -1.96
C THR A 850 -4.21 27.26 -2.77
N ASP A 851 -4.19 26.75 -4.01
CA ASP A 851 -3.07 26.83 -4.96
C ASP A 851 -2.85 28.28 -5.43
N PRO A 852 -1.67 28.90 -5.16
CA PRO A 852 -1.39 30.28 -5.52
C PRO A 852 -1.46 30.60 -7.01
N SER A 853 -1.40 29.61 -7.91
CA SER A 853 -1.59 29.82 -9.35
C SER A 853 -2.98 30.38 -9.72
N TYR A 854 -4.01 30.18 -8.88
CA TYR A 854 -5.37 30.70 -9.10
C TYR A 854 -5.61 32.09 -8.46
N ARG A 855 -4.56 32.78 -7.96
CA ARG A 855 -4.72 34.13 -7.38
C ARG A 855 -5.37 35.09 -8.39
N GLY A 856 -6.49 35.70 -8.01
CA GLY A 856 -7.22 36.65 -8.86
C GLY A 856 -8.21 36.02 -9.84
N GLN A 857 -8.25 34.69 -9.97
CA GLN A 857 -9.15 33.98 -10.89
C GLN A 857 -10.47 33.57 -10.20
N ILE A 858 -11.57 33.58 -10.95
CA ILE A 858 -12.86 33.02 -10.55
C ILE A 858 -12.96 31.60 -11.11
N LEU A 859 -13.01 30.60 -10.22
CA LEU A 859 -12.84 29.19 -10.57
C LEU A 859 -14.19 28.48 -10.79
N VAL A 860 -14.44 28.09 -12.04
CA VAL A 860 -15.62 27.36 -12.49
C VAL A 860 -15.33 25.85 -12.42
N PHE A 861 -16.00 25.13 -11.53
CA PHE A 861 -15.84 23.67 -11.42
C PHE A 861 -16.79 22.95 -12.37
N THR A 862 -16.27 22.08 -13.24
CA THR A 862 -17.12 21.36 -14.22
C THR A 862 -17.77 20.08 -13.69
N THR A 863 -17.57 19.77 -12.40
CA THR A 863 -18.13 18.58 -11.72
C THR A 863 -19.29 18.97 -10.80
N PRO A 864 -20.41 18.22 -10.76
CA PRO A 864 -21.58 18.58 -9.94
C PRO A 864 -21.43 18.24 -8.45
N LEU A 865 -20.31 17.65 -8.01
CA LEU A 865 -20.15 17.13 -6.65
C LEU A 865 -19.40 18.08 -5.69
N ILE A 866 -19.25 19.37 -6.03
CA ILE A 866 -18.46 20.31 -5.22
C ILE A 866 -19.07 20.52 -3.83
N GLY A 867 -18.21 20.44 -2.80
CA GLY A 867 -18.60 20.46 -1.38
C GLY A 867 -18.78 19.08 -0.74
N ASN A 868 -18.90 17.99 -1.51
CA ASN A 868 -19.35 16.68 -0.99
C ASN A 868 -18.39 16.01 0.01
N TYR A 869 -17.08 16.25 -0.09
CA TYR A 869 -16.08 15.80 0.88
C TYR A 869 -15.60 16.89 1.85
N GLY A 870 -16.27 18.05 1.87
CA GLY A 870 -16.00 19.14 2.84
C GLY A 870 -14.59 19.72 2.77
N VAL A 871 -14.24 20.47 3.80
CA VAL A 871 -12.94 21.16 3.90
C VAL A 871 -12.13 20.52 5.03
N PRO A 872 -10.88 20.08 4.75
CA PRO A 872 -10.03 19.42 5.72
C PRO A 872 -9.48 20.38 6.78
N SER A 873 -9.04 19.85 7.92
CA SER A 873 -8.35 20.65 8.94
C SER A 873 -6.99 21.19 8.45
N SER A 874 -6.54 22.31 9.01
CA SER A 874 -5.20 22.90 8.82
C SER A 874 -4.09 22.12 9.54
N ALA A 875 -4.19 20.78 9.55
CA ALA A 875 -3.19 19.90 10.15
C ALA A 875 -1.84 20.03 9.42
N ARG A 876 -0.77 20.26 10.18
CA ARG A 876 0.60 20.23 9.69
C ARG A 876 1.17 18.81 9.71
N ASP A 877 2.11 18.54 8.81
CA ASP A 877 2.90 17.31 8.75
C ASP A 877 4.17 17.39 9.62
N GLU A 878 4.98 16.35 9.59
CA GLU A 878 6.26 16.22 10.30
C GLU A 878 7.31 17.26 9.94
N HIS A 879 7.17 17.96 8.80
CA HIS A 879 8.02 19.08 8.39
C HIS A 879 7.42 20.45 8.76
N GLY A 880 6.22 20.48 9.32
CA GLY A 880 5.47 21.69 9.64
C GLY A 880 4.65 22.26 8.46
N LEU A 881 4.43 21.50 7.39
CA LEU A 881 3.70 21.97 6.19
C LEU A 881 2.22 21.53 6.23
N LEU A 882 1.30 22.32 5.67
CA LEU A 882 -0.15 22.07 5.69
C LEU A 882 -0.52 20.85 4.82
N ARG A 883 -0.87 19.73 5.46
CA ARG A 883 -1.00 18.40 4.85
C ARG A 883 -2.05 18.30 3.72
N TYR A 884 -3.05 19.19 3.71
CA TYR A 884 -4.22 19.12 2.82
C TYR A 884 -4.47 20.42 2.03
N PHE A 885 -3.51 21.34 2.04
CA PHE A 885 -3.61 22.61 1.33
C PHE A 885 -2.30 22.93 0.61
N GLU A 886 -2.38 23.77 -0.41
CA GLU A 886 -1.21 24.23 -1.16
C GLU A 886 -0.73 25.62 -0.73
N SER A 887 -1.55 26.36 0.03
CA SER A 887 -1.12 27.48 0.87
C SER A 887 -2.11 27.71 2.03
N PRO A 888 -1.79 28.55 3.04
CA PRO A 888 -2.66 28.74 4.21
C PRO A 888 -4.02 29.41 3.96
N TRP A 889 -4.31 29.91 2.75
CA TRP A 889 -5.48 30.71 2.44
C TRP A 889 -6.08 30.32 1.08
N ILE A 890 -7.39 30.56 0.90
CA ILE A 890 -7.99 30.52 -0.44
C ILE A 890 -7.35 31.63 -1.30
N GLN A 891 -6.96 31.29 -2.52
CA GLN A 891 -6.31 32.18 -3.49
C GLN A 891 -7.25 32.57 -4.63
N ALA A 892 -8.17 31.68 -5.02
CA ALA A 892 -9.24 31.97 -5.97
C ALA A 892 -10.14 33.13 -5.47
N SER A 893 -10.44 34.08 -6.34
CA SER A 893 -11.26 35.27 -6.03
C SER A 893 -12.69 34.92 -5.63
N GLY A 894 -13.24 33.87 -6.25
CA GLY A 894 -14.59 33.34 -6.07
C GLY A 894 -14.76 32.01 -6.81
N ILE A 895 -15.86 31.27 -6.57
CA ILE A 895 -16.11 29.96 -7.20
C ILE A 895 -17.52 29.84 -7.81
N VAL A 896 -17.63 29.08 -8.90
CA VAL A 896 -18.88 28.83 -9.64
C VAL A 896 -19.10 27.32 -9.77
N VAL A 897 -20.29 26.83 -9.43
CA VAL A 897 -20.66 25.40 -9.48
C VAL A 897 -22.06 25.19 -10.06
N GLN A 898 -22.32 24.01 -10.63
CA GLN A 898 -23.67 23.65 -11.07
C GLN A 898 -24.58 23.26 -9.91
N ASP A 899 -24.10 22.41 -9.02
CA ASP A 899 -24.77 22.05 -7.77
C ASP A 899 -23.76 22.16 -6.62
N TYR A 900 -24.26 22.43 -5.41
CA TYR A 900 -23.47 22.53 -4.20
C TYR A 900 -23.95 21.50 -3.18
N ALA A 901 -23.08 20.55 -2.83
CA ALA A 901 -23.34 19.56 -1.81
C ALA A 901 -23.36 20.21 -0.40
N VAL A 902 -24.56 20.65 0.02
CA VAL A 902 -24.84 21.30 1.31
C VAL A 902 -24.38 20.46 2.52
N LYS A 903 -24.32 19.14 2.37
CA LYS A 903 -23.76 18.21 3.35
C LYS A 903 -22.48 17.59 2.81
N HIS A 904 -21.44 17.55 3.65
CA HIS A 904 -20.21 16.82 3.37
C HIS A 904 -20.18 15.47 4.10
N SER A 905 -19.45 14.50 3.54
CA SER A 905 -19.18 13.20 4.15
C SER A 905 -17.78 12.72 3.76
N HIS A 906 -16.77 13.10 4.55
CA HIS A 906 -15.39 12.63 4.40
C HIS A 906 -14.63 12.72 5.72
N TRP A 907 -13.74 11.77 5.98
CA TRP A 907 -13.10 11.57 7.29
C TRP A 907 -12.09 12.66 7.69
N THR A 908 -11.61 13.47 6.75
CA THR A 908 -10.73 14.62 7.03
C THR A 908 -11.50 15.92 7.30
N ALA A 909 -12.78 15.98 6.94
CA ALA A 909 -13.55 17.21 6.91
C ALA A 909 -13.86 17.74 8.32
N VAL A 910 -13.74 19.05 8.50
CA VAL A 910 -14.07 19.75 9.76
C VAL A 910 -15.04 20.92 9.59
N GLU A 911 -15.22 21.41 8.37
CA GLU A 911 -16.23 22.39 8.00
C GLU A 911 -16.75 22.14 6.57
N SER A 912 -17.93 22.69 6.25
CA SER A 912 -18.44 22.68 4.88
C SER A 912 -17.76 23.75 4.02
N LEU A 913 -17.77 23.53 2.70
CA LEU A 913 -17.24 24.49 1.74
C LEU A 913 -17.92 25.87 1.85
N ALA A 914 -19.24 25.91 2.11
CA ALA A 914 -19.95 27.16 2.39
C ALA A 914 -19.39 27.92 3.61
N GLN A 915 -19.17 27.20 4.73
CA GLN A 915 -18.59 27.78 5.94
C GLN A 915 -17.17 28.31 5.68
N TRP A 916 -16.34 27.55 4.97
CA TRP A 916 -14.97 27.97 4.62
C TRP A 916 -14.97 29.20 3.71
N CYS A 917 -15.81 29.22 2.67
CA CYS A 917 -15.95 30.36 1.77
C CYS A 917 -16.41 31.61 2.54
N ALA A 918 -17.46 31.52 3.35
CA ALA A 918 -17.96 32.64 4.16
C ALA A 918 -16.91 33.14 5.17
N ARG A 919 -16.23 32.22 5.87
CA ARG A 919 -15.15 32.48 6.83
C ARG A 919 -13.91 33.11 6.21
N SER A 920 -13.62 32.81 4.94
CA SER A 920 -12.52 33.40 4.17
C SER A 920 -12.93 34.64 3.36
N GLY A 921 -14.20 35.04 3.40
CA GLY A 921 -14.72 36.16 2.61
C GLY A 921 -14.77 35.90 1.10
N VAL A 922 -14.87 34.64 0.68
CA VAL A 922 -14.89 34.23 -0.74
C VAL A 922 -16.35 34.02 -1.19
N PRO A 923 -16.83 34.74 -2.22
CA PRO A 923 -18.16 34.53 -2.78
C PRO A 923 -18.20 33.23 -3.61
N ALA A 924 -19.34 32.55 -3.54
CA ALA A 924 -19.54 31.26 -4.18
C ALA A 924 -20.98 31.15 -4.68
N ILE A 925 -21.18 30.78 -5.96
CA ILE A 925 -22.49 30.72 -6.61
C ILE A 925 -22.79 29.30 -7.14
N SER A 926 -24.00 28.83 -6.85
CA SER A 926 -24.54 27.52 -7.27
C SER A 926 -25.80 27.69 -8.11
N GLY A 927 -26.13 26.69 -8.93
CA GLY A 927 -27.24 26.71 -9.89
C GLY A 927 -26.89 27.26 -11.27
N VAL A 928 -25.59 27.45 -11.58
CA VAL A 928 -25.10 27.93 -12.87
C VAL A 928 -24.82 26.76 -13.81
N ASP A 929 -25.21 26.81 -15.09
CA ASP A 929 -24.77 25.76 -16.02
C ASP A 929 -23.29 25.94 -16.36
N THR A 930 -22.45 25.20 -15.63
CA THR A 930 -21.00 25.23 -15.82
C THR A 930 -20.55 24.62 -17.15
N ARG A 931 -21.39 23.86 -17.87
CA ARG A 931 -21.06 23.41 -19.24
C ARG A 931 -21.21 24.56 -20.24
N GLU A 932 -22.26 25.38 -20.10
CA GLU A 932 -22.44 26.57 -20.93
C GLU A 932 -21.27 27.56 -20.69
N VAL A 933 -20.92 27.82 -19.42
CA VAL A 933 -19.75 28.64 -19.05
C VAL A 933 -18.45 28.10 -19.67
N VAL A 934 -18.18 26.79 -19.55
CA VAL A 934 -16.98 26.16 -20.11
C VAL A 934 -16.95 26.20 -21.63
N THR A 935 -18.11 26.06 -22.28
CA THR A 935 -18.25 26.14 -23.74
C THR A 935 -17.88 27.55 -24.21
N TYR A 936 -18.47 28.58 -23.61
CA TYR A 936 -18.12 29.98 -23.88
C TYR A 936 -16.62 30.26 -23.65
N LEU A 937 -16.05 29.82 -22.53
CA LEU A 937 -14.62 30.04 -22.23
C LEU A 937 -13.68 29.27 -23.17
N ARG A 938 -14.10 28.14 -23.76
CA ARG A 938 -13.33 27.45 -24.81
C ARG A 938 -13.46 28.11 -26.18
N GLU A 939 -14.62 28.67 -26.48
CA GLU A 939 -14.91 29.34 -27.75
C GLU A 939 -14.32 30.75 -27.83
N GLN A 940 -14.41 31.55 -26.77
CA GLN A 940 -13.93 32.93 -26.74
C GLN A 940 -12.56 33.07 -26.08
N GLY A 941 -12.25 32.22 -25.10
CA GLY A 941 -11.03 32.27 -24.29
C GLY A 941 -11.31 32.57 -22.81
N SER A 942 -10.26 32.68 -22.00
CA SER A 942 -10.38 33.14 -20.62
C SER A 942 -10.80 34.62 -20.59
N SER A 943 -11.87 34.92 -19.87
CA SER A 943 -12.58 36.21 -19.96
C SER A 943 -12.74 36.83 -18.58
N LEU A 944 -12.70 38.16 -18.48
CA LEU A 944 -13.02 38.84 -17.23
C LEU A 944 -14.48 38.62 -16.85
N ALA A 945 -14.76 38.40 -15.57
CA ALA A 945 -16.11 38.18 -15.05
C ALA A 945 -16.30 38.82 -13.66
N ARG A 946 -17.56 38.88 -13.22
CA ARG A 946 -17.98 39.37 -11.89
C ARG A 946 -18.94 38.36 -11.24
N ILE A 947 -18.79 38.11 -9.93
CA ILE A 947 -19.86 37.52 -9.10
C ILE A 947 -20.49 38.67 -8.31
N THR A 948 -21.82 38.78 -8.35
CA THR A 948 -22.61 39.81 -7.62
C THR A 948 -23.63 39.11 -6.72
N ILE A 949 -23.85 39.58 -5.49
CA ILE A 949 -24.73 38.91 -4.49
C ILE A 949 -25.69 39.90 -3.83
N GLY A 950 -26.99 39.66 -3.99
CA GLY A 950 -28.08 40.49 -3.45
C GLY A 950 -29.16 40.79 -4.49
N GLU A 951 -30.11 41.65 -4.13
CA GLU A 951 -31.08 42.24 -5.06
C GLU A 951 -30.97 43.76 -5.06
N GLU A 952 -29.90 44.29 -5.67
CA GLU A 952 -29.98 45.52 -6.43
C GLU A 952 -28.86 45.57 -7.48
N TYR A 953 -29.19 46.12 -8.66
CA TYR A 953 -28.24 46.50 -9.69
C TYR A 953 -28.14 48.02 -9.56
N ASP A 954 -27.31 48.48 -8.62
CA ASP A 954 -27.08 49.92 -8.48
C ASP A 954 -26.25 50.39 -9.66
N ALA A 955 -26.81 51.31 -10.46
CA ALA A 955 -26.19 51.78 -11.69
C ALA A 955 -24.96 52.66 -11.43
N ASP A 956 -24.81 53.17 -10.20
CA ASP A 956 -23.67 53.95 -9.76
C ASP A 956 -22.56 53.06 -9.12
N GLU A 957 -22.82 51.78 -8.80
CA GLU A 957 -21.79 50.78 -8.44
C GLU A 957 -21.28 50.02 -9.68
N ASP A 958 -20.75 50.77 -10.65
CA ASP A 958 -20.04 50.18 -11.79
C ASP A 958 -18.62 49.73 -11.36
N GLU A 959 -18.56 48.73 -10.46
CA GLU A 959 -17.34 48.00 -10.10
C GLU A 959 -16.70 47.47 -11.38
N ALA A 960 -15.68 48.18 -11.86
CA ALA A 960 -14.98 47.88 -13.09
C ALA A 960 -14.47 46.44 -13.10
N TYR A 961 -14.53 45.79 -14.25
CA TYR A 961 -13.89 44.50 -14.47
C TYR A 961 -12.37 44.65 -14.33
N ILE A 962 -11.84 44.30 -13.16
CA ILE A 962 -10.42 44.37 -12.88
C ILE A 962 -9.73 43.20 -13.57
N ASP A 963 -8.66 43.49 -14.31
CA ASP A 963 -7.85 42.49 -14.99
C ASP A 963 -6.72 42.02 -14.06
N PRO A 964 -6.69 40.74 -13.62
CA PRO A 964 -5.60 40.23 -12.80
C PRO A 964 -4.28 40.13 -13.57
N GLU A 965 -4.31 39.99 -14.90
CA GLU A 965 -3.11 39.83 -15.72
C GLU A 965 -2.35 41.16 -15.90
N ALA A 966 -3.01 42.30 -15.66
CA ALA A 966 -2.36 43.62 -15.61
C ALA A 966 -1.53 43.86 -14.34
N ILE A 967 -1.40 42.85 -13.46
CA ILE A 967 -0.82 42.96 -12.12
C ILE A 967 0.31 41.95 -11.96
N ASN A 968 1.38 42.32 -11.26
CA ASN A 968 2.38 41.35 -10.79
C ASN A 968 1.79 40.52 -9.63
N LEU A 969 1.06 39.46 -9.97
CA LEU A 969 0.43 38.55 -9.02
C LEU A 969 1.47 37.72 -8.24
N VAL A 970 2.61 37.38 -8.87
CA VAL A 970 3.74 36.70 -8.23
C VAL A 970 4.24 37.48 -7.00
N ARG A 971 4.46 38.80 -7.14
CA ARG A 971 4.84 39.71 -6.04
C ARG A 971 3.85 39.70 -4.88
N ARG A 972 2.56 39.41 -5.14
CA ARG A 972 1.52 39.32 -4.10
C ARG A 972 1.62 38.00 -3.31
N VAL A 973 1.77 36.86 -3.99
CA VAL A 973 1.81 35.52 -3.35
C VAL A 973 3.19 35.06 -2.84
N SER A 974 4.26 35.68 -3.31
CA SER A 974 5.65 35.42 -2.88
C SER A 974 5.91 35.87 -1.43
N THR A 975 6.72 35.12 -0.66
CA THR A 975 7.21 35.52 0.66
C THR A 975 7.89 36.89 0.65
N LYS A 976 7.73 37.69 1.72
CA LYS A 976 8.35 39.02 1.86
C LYS A 976 9.73 38.98 2.54
N ALA A 977 10.07 37.85 3.16
CA ALA A 977 11.38 37.57 3.73
C ALA A 977 11.70 36.07 3.60
N PRO A 978 12.98 35.65 3.63
CA PRO A 978 13.32 34.23 3.52
C PRO A 978 12.78 33.38 4.68
N PHE A 979 12.40 32.14 4.38
CA PHE A 979 11.95 31.15 5.37
C PHE A 979 12.58 29.78 5.09
N HIS A 980 12.72 28.94 6.11
CA HIS A 980 13.44 27.67 6.05
C HIS A 980 12.59 26.49 6.50
N VAL A 981 12.63 25.40 5.72
CA VAL A 981 11.97 24.12 6.03
C VAL A 981 13.04 23.03 6.04
N SER A 982 13.29 22.47 7.23
CA SER A 982 14.35 21.47 7.42
C SER A 982 13.89 20.05 7.05
N SER A 983 14.79 19.29 6.45
CA SER A 983 14.66 17.84 6.32
C SER A 983 15.50 17.13 7.38
N ALA A 984 14.95 16.09 8.01
CA ALA A 984 15.68 15.18 8.88
C ALA A 984 16.30 13.99 8.13
N LEU A 985 16.05 13.86 6.82
CA LEU A 985 16.34 12.67 6.02
C LEU A 985 17.64 12.77 5.21
N GLY A 986 18.30 13.93 5.19
CA GLY A 986 19.53 14.17 4.42
C GLY A 986 20.19 15.50 4.76
N ASP A 987 21.31 15.80 4.11
CA ASP A 987 22.14 16.99 4.36
C ASP A 987 22.24 17.93 3.14
N MET A 988 21.45 17.67 2.09
CA MET A 988 21.37 18.53 0.91
C MET A 988 20.64 19.84 1.25
N HIS A 989 21.07 20.95 0.66
CA HIS A 989 20.48 22.27 0.90
C HIS A 989 20.10 22.96 -0.41
N VAL A 990 18.80 23.21 -0.60
CA VAL A 990 18.26 23.81 -1.83
C VAL A 990 17.76 25.23 -1.52
N ALA A 991 18.15 26.19 -2.38
CA ALA A 991 17.50 27.50 -2.42
C ALA A 991 16.23 27.40 -3.29
N LEU A 992 15.10 27.89 -2.81
CA LEU A 992 13.86 27.96 -3.59
C LEU A 992 13.47 29.42 -3.83
N ILE A 993 13.11 29.76 -5.07
CA ILE A 993 12.52 31.05 -5.43
C ILE A 993 11.00 30.90 -5.36
N ASP A 994 10.40 31.54 -4.36
CA ASP A 994 8.96 31.48 -4.09
C ASP A 994 8.23 32.43 -5.03
N CYS A 995 7.74 31.92 -6.15
CA CYS A 995 6.87 32.64 -7.07
C CYS A 995 5.37 32.51 -6.71
N GLY A 996 5.05 31.95 -5.53
CA GLY A 996 3.74 31.38 -5.22
C GLY A 996 3.80 29.88 -4.92
N VAL A 997 4.84 29.43 -4.22
CA VAL A 997 5.17 28.01 -4.02
C VAL A 997 4.00 27.22 -3.41
N LYS A 998 3.66 26.06 -3.98
CA LYS A 998 2.74 25.12 -3.32
C LYS A 998 3.43 24.41 -2.16
N GLU A 999 2.74 24.20 -1.05
CA GLU A 999 3.30 23.42 0.06
C GLU A 999 3.64 21.97 -0.36
N ASN A 1000 3.02 21.40 -1.41
CA ASN A 1000 3.44 20.10 -1.95
C ASN A 1000 4.78 20.13 -2.72
N ILE A 1001 5.25 21.28 -3.24
CA ILE A 1001 6.63 21.42 -3.76
C ILE A 1001 7.63 21.31 -2.60
N LEU A 1002 7.37 22.03 -1.51
CA LEU A 1002 8.22 21.99 -0.31
C LEU A 1002 8.30 20.57 0.26
N ARG A 1003 7.14 19.91 0.47
CA ARG A 1003 7.07 18.48 0.85
C ARG A 1003 7.88 17.58 -0.07
N SER A 1004 7.72 17.73 -1.39
CA SER A 1004 8.39 16.89 -2.38
C SER A 1004 9.93 17.01 -2.38
N LEU A 1005 10.49 18.12 -1.89
CA LEU A 1005 11.92 18.32 -1.69
C LEU A 1005 12.39 17.79 -0.32
N VAL A 1006 11.70 18.13 0.77
CA VAL A 1006 12.13 17.74 2.14
C VAL A 1006 11.99 16.24 2.39
N ALA A 1007 10.98 15.59 1.83
CA ALA A 1007 10.82 14.13 1.88
C ALA A 1007 11.95 13.37 1.14
N ARG A 1008 12.70 14.05 0.27
CA ARG A 1008 13.84 13.50 -0.48
C ARG A 1008 15.20 13.86 0.12
N GLY A 1009 15.23 14.39 1.35
CA GLY A 1009 16.46 14.69 2.09
C GLY A 1009 17.10 16.04 1.78
N ALA A 1010 16.41 16.94 1.08
CA ALA A 1010 16.86 18.32 0.87
C ALA A 1010 16.15 19.28 1.83
N SER A 1011 16.89 19.95 2.71
CA SER A 1011 16.38 21.11 3.44
C SER A 1011 16.23 22.29 2.47
N VAL A 1012 15.18 23.09 2.62
CA VAL A 1012 14.83 24.16 1.67
C VAL A 1012 14.87 25.52 2.36
N THR A 1013 15.65 26.46 1.83
CA THR A 1013 15.52 27.88 2.17
C THR A 1013 14.82 28.60 1.02
N SER A 1014 13.61 29.07 1.28
CA SER A 1014 12.77 29.77 0.31
C SER A 1014 12.99 31.28 0.39
N PHE A 1015 13.14 31.94 -0.75
CA PHE A 1015 13.44 33.34 -0.93
C PHE A 1015 12.30 34.06 -1.70
N PRO A 1016 12.15 35.38 -1.53
CA PRO A 1016 11.30 36.21 -2.39
C PRO A 1016 11.59 36.02 -3.89
N TYR A 1017 10.58 36.22 -4.74
CA TYR A 1017 10.67 36.01 -6.20
C TYR A 1017 11.73 36.90 -6.88
N ASP A 1018 11.94 38.10 -6.37
CA ASP A 1018 12.88 39.14 -6.84
C ASP A 1018 14.31 38.95 -6.29
N TYR A 1019 14.51 37.98 -5.39
CA TYR A 1019 15.77 37.84 -4.64
C TYR A 1019 16.98 37.57 -5.57
N PRO A 1020 18.15 38.23 -5.37
CA PRO A 1020 19.31 38.13 -6.24
C PRO A 1020 20.09 36.82 -6.07
N ILE A 1021 19.45 35.70 -6.41
CA ILE A 1021 19.92 34.33 -6.17
C ILE A 1021 21.31 34.04 -6.74
N HIS A 1022 21.67 34.65 -7.88
CA HIS A 1022 23.00 34.56 -8.48
C HIS A 1022 24.14 34.95 -7.53
N LYS A 1023 23.89 35.81 -6.53
CA LYS A 1023 24.88 36.23 -5.53
C LYS A 1023 25.12 35.20 -4.43
N VAL A 1024 24.11 34.38 -4.09
CA VAL A 1024 24.16 33.46 -2.92
C VAL A 1024 24.06 31.98 -3.27
N ALA A 1025 23.73 31.61 -4.52
CA ALA A 1025 23.54 30.23 -4.95
C ALA A 1025 24.76 29.32 -4.66
N HIS A 1026 25.96 29.89 -4.54
CA HIS A 1026 27.19 29.18 -4.18
C HIS A 1026 27.25 28.67 -2.72
N HIS A 1027 26.23 28.97 -1.90
CA HIS A 1027 26.00 28.40 -0.55
C HIS A 1027 24.99 27.23 -0.55
N PHE A 1028 24.56 26.76 -1.72
CA PHE A 1028 23.52 25.74 -1.89
C PHE A 1028 23.98 24.63 -2.83
N ASP A 1029 23.32 23.48 -2.73
CA ASP A 1029 23.54 22.30 -3.57
C ASP A 1029 22.61 22.27 -4.80
N GLY A 1030 21.55 23.08 -4.81
CA GLY A 1030 20.58 23.23 -5.91
C GLY A 1030 19.75 24.50 -5.83
N VAL A 1031 19.19 24.95 -6.96
CA VAL A 1031 18.19 26.03 -7.03
C VAL A 1031 16.87 25.53 -7.61
N PHE A 1032 15.76 25.82 -6.94
CA PHE A 1032 14.41 25.49 -7.39
C PHE A 1032 13.60 26.76 -7.66
N ILE A 1033 12.75 26.79 -8.69
CA ILE A 1033 11.83 27.89 -8.96
C ILE A 1033 10.40 27.35 -8.99
N SER A 1034 9.53 27.88 -8.14
CA SER A 1034 8.18 27.34 -7.97
C SER A 1034 7.20 27.74 -9.08
N ASN A 1035 6.01 27.15 -9.00
CA ASN A 1035 4.81 27.68 -9.63
C ASN A 1035 4.50 29.13 -9.17
N GLY A 1036 3.58 29.78 -9.88
CA GLY A 1036 3.09 31.13 -9.61
C GLY A 1036 1.96 31.55 -10.56
N PRO A 1037 1.19 32.58 -10.20
CA PRO A 1037 0.08 33.13 -11.01
C PRO A 1037 0.51 34.25 -11.98
N GLY A 1038 -0.30 34.48 -13.02
CA GLY A 1038 -0.24 35.66 -13.89
C GLY A 1038 0.86 35.64 -14.96
N ASP A 1039 1.04 36.77 -15.65
CA ASP A 1039 2.02 36.94 -16.73
C ASP A 1039 3.48 36.83 -16.23
N PRO A 1040 4.31 35.92 -16.81
CA PRO A 1040 5.71 35.76 -16.42
C PRO A 1040 6.60 36.95 -16.79
N THR A 1041 6.19 37.81 -17.73
CA THR A 1041 6.95 39.01 -18.13
C THR A 1041 7.00 40.07 -17.02
N HIS A 1042 6.09 40.03 -16.04
CA HIS A 1042 6.13 40.89 -14.85
C HIS A 1042 7.29 40.55 -13.89
N CYS A 1043 7.97 39.41 -14.05
CA CYS A 1043 9.06 38.96 -13.19
C CYS A 1043 10.46 39.29 -13.76
N THR A 1044 10.63 40.48 -14.33
CA THR A 1044 11.87 40.91 -15.02
C THR A 1044 13.13 40.79 -14.17
N GLU A 1045 13.06 41.11 -12.88
CA GLU A 1045 14.18 40.98 -11.93
C GLU A 1045 14.55 39.51 -11.69
N THR A 1046 13.56 38.62 -11.57
CA THR A 1046 13.79 37.16 -11.47
C THR A 1046 14.44 36.62 -12.73
N VAL A 1047 13.98 37.04 -13.92
CA VAL A 1047 14.58 36.68 -15.22
C VAL A 1047 16.03 37.16 -15.34
N TYR A 1048 16.32 38.40 -14.93
CA TYR A 1048 17.69 38.91 -14.86
C TYR A 1048 18.56 38.11 -13.89
N ASN A 1049 18.04 37.83 -12.68
CA ASN A 1049 18.75 37.07 -11.66
C ASN A 1049 19.05 35.63 -12.09
N LEU A 1050 18.12 34.97 -12.78
CA LEU A 1050 18.32 33.64 -13.37
C LEU A 1050 19.33 33.68 -14.52
N ARG A 1051 19.28 34.68 -15.40
CA ARG A 1051 20.28 34.84 -16.47
C ARG A 1051 21.69 35.03 -15.91
N LYS A 1052 21.86 35.82 -14.84
CA LYS A 1052 23.15 35.95 -14.13
C LYS A 1052 23.58 34.68 -13.41
N LEU A 1053 22.66 33.85 -12.94
CA LEU A 1053 22.98 32.51 -12.43
C LEU A 1053 23.41 31.56 -13.57
N PHE A 1054 22.78 31.66 -14.75
CA PHE A 1054 23.14 30.86 -15.93
C PHE A 1054 24.52 31.23 -16.48
N GLU A 1055 24.93 32.50 -16.42
CA GLU A 1055 26.27 32.96 -16.82
C GLU A 1055 27.39 32.41 -15.89
N GLY A 1056 27.13 32.33 -14.57
CA GLY A 1056 28.19 32.20 -13.57
C GLY A 1056 28.26 30.89 -12.75
N SER A 1057 27.33 29.94 -12.92
CA SER A 1057 27.24 28.74 -12.05
C SER A 1057 26.98 27.44 -12.82
N GLN A 1058 27.35 26.30 -12.22
CA GLN A 1058 26.98 24.96 -12.69
C GLN A 1058 26.07 24.20 -11.70
N ILE A 1059 25.45 24.93 -10.77
CA ILE A 1059 24.46 24.40 -9.84
C ILE A 1059 23.25 23.80 -10.59
N PRO A 1060 22.68 22.67 -10.15
CA PRO A 1060 21.45 22.13 -10.69
C PRO A 1060 20.26 23.06 -10.49
N ILE A 1061 19.39 23.16 -11.51
CA ILE A 1061 18.22 24.03 -11.50
C ILE A 1061 16.97 23.28 -11.99
N MET A 1062 15.87 23.38 -11.25
CA MET A 1062 14.55 22.90 -11.69
C MET A 1062 13.49 23.99 -11.54
N GLY A 1063 12.61 24.12 -12.54
CA GLY A 1063 11.46 25.03 -12.52
C GLY A 1063 10.14 24.31 -12.80
N ILE A 1064 9.07 24.68 -12.09
CA ILE A 1064 7.70 24.19 -12.28
C ILE A 1064 6.77 25.35 -12.67
N CYS A 1065 5.96 25.17 -13.72
CA CYS A 1065 4.93 26.12 -14.16
C CYS A 1065 5.50 27.53 -14.42
N MET A 1066 5.24 28.53 -13.57
CA MET A 1066 5.92 29.84 -13.62
C MET A 1066 7.45 29.68 -13.65
N GLY A 1067 8.03 28.80 -12.84
CA GLY A 1067 9.47 28.53 -12.86
C GLY A 1067 10.02 27.97 -14.17
N HIS A 1068 9.19 27.27 -14.96
CA HIS A 1068 9.53 26.86 -16.33
C HIS A 1068 9.58 28.07 -17.27
N GLN A 1069 8.56 28.93 -17.21
CA GLN A 1069 8.47 30.15 -18.03
C GLN A 1069 9.62 31.13 -17.73
N LEU A 1070 9.98 31.30 -16.45
CA LEU A 1070 11.09 32.17 -16.04
C LEU A 1070 12.46 31.62 -16.46
N ILE A 1071 12.65 30.29 -16.47
CA ILE A 1071 13.85 29.65 -17.07
C ILE A 1071 13.91 29.93 -18.57
N ALA A 1072 12.80 29.82 -19.30
CA ALA A 1072 12.74 30.08 -20.73
C ALA A 1072 13.05 31.55 -21.10
N LEU A 1073 12.44 32.50 -20.37
CA LEU A 1073 12.73 33.94 -20.52
C LEU A 1073 14.18 34.27 -20.14
N ALA A 1074 14.75 33.60 -19.13
CA ALA A 1074 16.15 33.77 -18.74
C ALA A 1074 17.12 33.26 -19.83
N ALA A 1075 16.81 32.12 -20.46
CA ALA A 1075 17.52 31.58 -21.62
C ALA A 1075 17.41 32.46 -22.87
N GLY A 1076 16.26 33.13 -23.06
CA GLY A 1076 16.02 34.07 -24.17
C GLY A 1076 14.86 33.72 -25.09
N ALA A 1077 14.11 32.65 -24.79
CA ALA A 1077 12.85 32.33 -25.46
C ALA A 1077 11.72 33.31 -25.07
N LYS A 1078 10.56 33.19 -25.73
CA LYS A 1078 9.34 33.96 -25.45
C LYS A 1078 8.27 33.09 -24.81
N THR A 1079 7.30 33.74 -24.17
CA THR A 1079 6.07 33.15 -23.64
C THR A 1079 4.85 33.70 -24.36
N ILE A 1080 3.80 32.87 -24.49
CA ILE A 1080 2.54 33.20 -25.14
C ILE A 1080 1.36 32.90 -24.20
N LYS A 1081 0.34 33.76 -24.17
CA LYS A 1081 -0.93 33.48 -23.47
C LYS A 1081 -1.68 32.40 -24.24
N LEU A 1082 -2.08 31.33 -23.55
CA LEU A 1082 -2.95 30.29 -24.10
C LEU A 1082 -4.40 30.78 -24.10
N LYS A 1083 -5.17 30.43 -25.15
CA LYS A 1083 -6.54 30.92 -25.37
C LYS A 1083 -7.45 30.82 -24.13
N TYR A 1084 -7.46 29.66 -23.46
CA TYR A 1084 -8.22 29.42 -22.22
C TYR A 1084 -7.35 28.87 -21.07
N GLY A 1085 -6.07 28.57 -21.33
CA GLY A 1085 -5.13 27.94 -20.37
C GLY A 1085 -5.46 26.47 -20.08
N ASN A 1086 -4.43 25.63 -19.93
CA ASN A 1086 -4.66 24.24 -19.53
C ASN A 1086 -4.90 24.16 -18.02
N ARG A 1087 -6.16 23.93 -17.66
CA ARG A 1087 -6.68 23.89 -16.29
C ARG A 1087 -7.47 22.62 -16.07
N ALA A 1088 -6.73 21.53 -15.93
CA ALA A 1088 -7.26 20.18 -16.00
C ALA A 1088 -6.31 19.17 -15.36
N HIS A 1089 -6.86 18.08 -14.86
CA HIS A 1089 -6.11 16.87 -14.52
C HIS A 1089 -6.30 15.83 -15.62
N ASN A 1090 -5.30 14.96 -15.77
CA ASN A 1090 -5.19 13.94 -16.80
C ASN A 1090 -4.92 14.48 -18.21
N ILE A 1091 -4.06 15.50 -18.33
CA ILE A 1091 -3.58 16.00 -19.63
C ILE A 1091 -2.32 15.24 -20.06
N PRO A 1092 -2.29 14.65 -21.28
CA PRO A 1092 -1.15 13.90 -21.78
C PRO A 1092 0.02 14.81 -22.22
N ALA A 1093 1.19 14.60 -21.62
CA ALA A 1093 2.45 15.24 -22.01
C ALA A 1093 3.47 14.18 -22.47
N LEU A 1094 3.96 14.29 -23.71
CA LEU A 1094 4.95 13.37 -24.30
C LEU A 1094 6.37 13.79 -23.91
N ASP A 1095 7.10 12.91 -23.22
CA ASP A 1095 8.56 13.02 -23.02
C ASP A 1095 9.28 12.76 -24.35
N LEU A 1096 9.82 13.82 -24.94
CA LEU A 1096 10.56 13.76 -26.21
C LEU A 1096 11.92 13.06 -26.09
N THR A 1097 12.42 12.83 -24.87
CA THR A 1097 13.69 12.14 -24.61
C THR A 1097 13.53 10.63 -24.37
N THR A 1098 12.33 10.15 -24.05
CA THR A 1098 12.05 8.72 -23.84
C THR A 1098 10.91 8.14 -24.69
N GLY A 1099 10.15 8.99 -25.39
CA GLY A 1099 8.97 8.59 -26.17
C GLY A 1099 7.76 8.21 -25.32
N LYS A 1100 7.78 8.47 -24.01
CA LYS A 1100 6.71 8.11 -23.07
C LYS A 1100 5.69 9.24 -22.95
N CYS A 1101 4.41 8.92 -23.06
CA CYS A 1101 3.35 9.82 -22.63
C CYS A 1101 3.17 9.70 -21.11
N HIS A 1102 3.15 10.83 -20.40
CA HIS A 1102 2.82 10.94 -18.99
C HIS A 1102 1.45 11.61 -18.83
N ILE A 1103 0.67 11.17 -17.86
CA ILE A 1103 -0.60 11.81 -17.51
C ILE A 1103 -0.30 12.89 -16.46
N THR A 1104 -0.74 14.13 -16.70
CA THR A 1104 -0.30 15.31 -15.91
C THR A 1104 -1.45 16.16 -15.38
N SER A 1105 -1.14 17.02 -14.39
CA SER A 1105 -2.00 18.10 -13.89
C SER A 1105 -1.47 19.45 -14.37
N GLN A 1106 -2.36 20.29 -14.87
CA GLN A 1106 -2.03 21.59 -15.46
C GLN A 1106 -2.99 22.65 -14.93
N ASN A 1107 -2.48 23.85 -14.63
CA ASN A 1107 -3.29 25.02 -14.23
C ASN A 1107 -2.90 26.34 -14.93
N HIS A 1108 -2.02 26.27 -15.94
CA HIS A 1108 -1.27 27.42 -16.46
C HIS A 1108 -2.03 28.19 -17.56
N GLY A 1109 -1.94 29.53 -17.53
CA GLY A 1109 -2.52 30.43 -18.54
C GLY A 1109 -1.59 30.77 -19.71
N TYR A 1110 -0.31 30.41 -19.62
CA TYR A 1110 0.75 30.74 -20.59
C TYR A 1110 1.58 29.48 -20.89
N ALA A 1111 2.23 29.45 -22.05
CA ALA A 1111 3.22 28.46 -22.45
C ALA A 1111 4.45 29.14 -23.07
N VAL A 1112 5.54 28.38 -23.25
CA VAL A 1112 6.74 28.82 -23.97
C VAL A 1112 6.55 28.63 -25.48
N ASP A 1113 7.07 29.56 -26.29
CA ASP A 1113 7.19 29.40 -27.74
C ASP A 1113 8.52 28.69 -28.08
N PRO A 1114 8.50 27.38 -28.41
CA PRO A 1114 9.73 26.62 -28.65
C PRO A 1114 10.46 27.06 -29.92
N THR A 1115 9.81 27.78 -30.85
CA THR A 1115 10.47 28.31 -32.06
C THR A 1115 11.47 29.44 -31.75
N THR A 1116 11.38 30.01 -30.54
CA THR A 1116 12.28 31.07 -30.05
C THR A 1116 13.39 30.56 -29.14
N LEU A 1117 13.46 29.25 -28.92
CA LEU A 1117 14.41 28.62 -28.00
C LEU A 1117 15.84 28.58 -28.58
N PRO A 1118 16.87 29.07 -27.86
CA PRO A 1118 18.25 29.01 -28.34
C PRO A 1118 18.83 27.59 -28.27
N GLY A 1119 19.77 27.28 -29.16
CA GLY A 1119 20.25 25.91 -29.44
C GLY A 1119 21.07 25.22 -28.35
N ASP A 1120 21.34 25.89 -27.23
CA ASP A 1120 21.86 25.27 -26.00
C ASP A 1120 20.76 24.54 -25.19
N TRP A 1121 19.50 24.71 -25.56
CA TRP A 1121 18.31 24.05 -24.99
C TRP A 1121 17.59 23.18 -26.03
N ARG A 1122 16.65 22.39 -25.56
CA ARG A 1122 15.61 21.73 -26.37
C ARG A 1122 14.34 21.51 -25.55
N GLU A 1123 13.26 21.22 -26.24
CA GLU A 1123 12.02 20.74 -25.62
C GLU A 1123 12.27 19.40 -24.88
N TYR A 1124 11.62 19.23 -23.73
CA TYR A 1124 11.63 18.00 -22.95
C TYR A 1124 10.25 17.33 -22.98
N PHE A 1125 9.17 18.11 -22.81
CA PHE A 1125 7.81 17.62 -22.92
C PHE A 1125 6.97 18.47 -23.89
N THR A 1126 6.01 17.86 -24.56
CA THR A 1126 5.00 18.53 -25.41
C THR A 1126 3.60 18.01 -25.11
N ASN A 1127 2.62 18.90 -25.03
CA ASN A 1127 1.21 18.57 -24.78
C ASN A 1127 0.59 17.87 -26.01
N LEU A 1128 0.04 16.67 -25.85
CA LEU A 1128 -0.54 15.96 -27.00
C LEU A 1128 -1.90 16.51 -27.46
N ASN A 1129 -2.59 17.32 -26.64
CA ASN A 1129 -3.90 17.87 -26.99
C ASN A 1129 -3.81 19.15 -27.85
N ASP A 1130 -2.85 20.04 -27.55
CA ASP A 1130 -2.75 21.36 -28.18
C ASP A 1130 -1.34 21.70 -28.73
N GLN A 1131 -0.36 20.79 -28.59
CA GLN A 1131 1.03 20.95 -29.00
C GLN A 1131 1.79 22.09 -28.29
N SER A 1132 1.30 22.58 -27.15
CA SER A 1132 2.05 23.51 -26.31
C SER A 1132 3.31 22.87 -25.71
N ASN A 1133 4.37 23.67 -25.51
CA ASN A 1133 5.57 23.18 -24.85
C ASN A 1133 5.31 22.97 -23.36
N GLU A 1134 5.58 21.75 -22.89
CA GLU A 1134 5.29 21.30 -21.52
C GLU A 1134 6.55 21.17 -20.64
N GLY A 1135 7.72 21.49 -21.20
CA GLY A 1135 8.98 21.38 -20.49
C GLY A 1135 10.19 21.63 -21.37
N LEU A 1136 11.28 22.09 -20.75
CA LEU A 1136 12.58 22.35 -21.40
C LEU A 1136 13.69 21.57 -20.70
N ILE A 1137 14.76 21.26 -21.44
CA ILE A 1137 16.00 20.71 -20.91
C ILE A 1137 17.21 21.34 -21.61
N HIS A 1138 18.24 21.69 -20.84
CA HIS A 1138 19.50 22.20 -21.37
C HIS A 1138 20.33 21.04 -21.94
N ASN A 1139 20.94 21.22 -23.11
CA ASN A 1139 21.65 20.18 -23.85
C ASN A 1139 22.91 19.62 -23.14
N SER A 1140 23.43 20.26 -22.10
CA SER A 1140 24.68 19.88 -21.41
C SER A 1140 24.72 20.12 -19.90
N ARG A 1141 23.90 21.02 -19.36
CA ARG A 1141 23.91 21.41 -17.93
C ARG A 1141 22.76 20.77 -17.17
N PRO A 1142 22.86 20.59 -15.83
CA PRO A 1142 21.81 19.99 -15.00
C PRO A 1142 20.61 20.95 -14.77
N ILE A 1143 20.03 21.45 -15.86
CA ILE A 1143 18.89 22.38 -15.84
C ILE A 1143 17.76 21.82 -16.69
N PHE A 1144 16.59 21.64 -16.08
CA PHE A 1144 15.36 21.22 -16.76
C PHE A 1144 14.12 21.81 -16.08
N SER A 1145 12.97 21.73 -16.73
CA SER A 1145 11.72 22.31 -16.23
C SER A 1145 10.48 21.63 -16.79
N ALA A 1146 9.34 21.78 -16.09
CA ALA A 1146 8.03 21.32 -16.51
C ALA A 1146 6.99 22.44 -16.37
N GLN A 1147 6.10 22.58 -17.35
CA GLN A 1147 5.02 23.58 -17.39
C GLN A 1147 3.74 23.08 -16.68
N PHE A 1148 3.58 21.75 -16.63
CA PHE A 1148 2.64 21.02 -15.76
C PHE A 1148 3.14 20.92 -14.31
N HIS A 1149 2.37 20.24 -13.46
CA HIS A 1149 2.60 20.07 -12.02
C HIS A 1149 2.91 18.62 -11.62
N PRO A 1150 4.19 18.22 -11.54
CA PRO A 1150 4.61 16.94 -10.98
C PRO A 1150 4.26 16.73 -9.49
N GLU A 1151 3.86 17.80 -8.79
CA GLU A 1151 3.50 17.81 -7.38
C GLU A 1151 1.99 17.73 -7.11
N ALA A 1152 1.12 17.61 -8.12
CA ALA A 1152 -0.31 17.85 -7.96
C ALA A 1152 -1.03 16.86 -7.02
N LYS A 1153 -1.61 17.39 -5.93
CA LYS A 1153 -2.34 16.62 -4.91
C LYS A 1153 -3.66 15.98 -5.37
N GLY A 1154 -4.40 16.64 -6.27
CA GLY A 1154 -5.71 16.19 -6.74
C GLY A 1154 -5.68 15.42 -8.07
N GLY A 1155 -4.49 15.05 -8.56
CA GLY A 1155 -4.27 14.59 -9.93
C GLY A 1155 -3.18 13.51 -10.05
N PRO A 1156 -2.76 13.19 -11.27
CA PRO A 1156 -1.84 12.09 -11.57
C PRO A 1156 -0.44 12.34 -11.00
N LEU A 1157 0.21 11.28 -10.51
CA LEU A 1157 1.53 11.32 -9.87
C LEU A 1157 2.66 10.77 -10.77
N ASP A 1158 2.34 10.39 -12.01
CA ASP A 1158 3.18 9.77 -13.05
C ASP A 1158 4.54 10.45 -13.26
N SER A 1159 4.59 11.75 -12.99
CA SER A 1159 5.74 12.62 -13.25
C SER A 1159 6.51 13.03 -11.99
N ALA A 1160 6.10 12.57 -10.80
CA ALA A 1160 6.76 12.89 -9.53
C ALA A 1160 8.25 12.48 -9.50
N TYR A 1161 8.67 11.55 -10.37
CA TYR A 1161 10.08 11.16 -10.58
C TYR A 1161 10.98 12.34 -11.01
N LEU A 1162 10.41 13.44 -11.52
CA LEU A 1162 11.17 14.63 -11.87
C LEU A 1162 11.83 15.28 -10.64
N PHE A 1163 11.20 15.19 -9.46
CA PHE A 1163 11.84 15.59 -8.21
C PHE A 1163 13.01 14.67 -7.85
N ASP A 1164 12.92 13.36 -8.10
CA ASP A 1164 14.03 12.42 -7.88
C ASP A 1164 15.20 12.71 -8.84
N ARG A 1165 14.92 12.99 -10.11
CA ARG A 1165 15.91 13.41 -11.12
C ARG A 1165 16.62 14.70 -10.74
N TYR A 1166 15.89 15.68 -10.18
CA TYR A 1166 16.50 16.91 -9.66
C TYR A 1166 17.37 16.63 -8.44
N ILE A 1167 16.88 15.86 -7.46
CA ILE A 1167 17.62 15.52 -6.24
C ILE A 1167 18.88 14.68 -6.55
N GLU A 1168 18.84 13.79 -7.54
CA GLU A 1168 20.02 13.08 -8.03
C GLU A 1168 21.06 14.05 -8.62
N SER A 1169 20.60 15.07 -9.35
CA SER A 1169 21.47 16.12 -9.91
C SER A 1169 22.10 16.98 -8.81
N VAL A 1170 21.31 17.38 -7.80
CA VAL A 1170 21.75 18.08 -6.58
C VAL A 1170 22.82 17.28 -5.83
N ARG A 1171 22.59 15.98 -5.64
CA ARG A 1171 23.57 15.09 -5.00
C ARG A 1171 24.87 15.01 -5.79
N LYS A 1172 24.81 14.75 -7.11
CA LYS A 1172 25.99 14.72 -7.99
C LYS A 1172 26.79 16.03 -7.95
N TYR A 1173 26.11 17.18 -7.87
CA TYR A 1173 26.77 18.48 -7.72
C TYR A 1173 27.44 18.63 -6.35
N LYS A 1174 26.75 18.27 -5.26
CA LYS A 1174 27.30 18.28 -3.88
C LYS A 1174 28.53 17.37 -3.74
N ASP A 1175 28.44 16.15 -4.27
CA ASP A 1175 29.53 15.17 -4.25
C ASP A 1175 30.74 15.70 -5.05
N HIS A 1176 30.50 16.31 -6.22
CA HIS A 1176 31.56 16.98 -6.98
C HIS A 1176 32.15 18.20 -6.22
N GLN A 1177 31.34 19.02 -5.56
CA GLN A 1177 31.86 20.16 -4.78
C GLN A 1177 32.77 19.68 -3.64
N THR A 1178 32.36 18.65 -2.89
CA THR A 1178 33.15 18.11 -1.76
C THR A 1178 34.46 17.45 -2.17
N MET A 1179 34.57 16.91 -3.40
CA MET A 1179 35.83 16.38 -3.94
C MET A 1179 36.87 17.45 -4.28
N PHE A 1180 36.44 18.66 -4.68
CA PHE A 1180 37.35 19.73 -5.13
C PHE A 1180 37.48 20.90 -4.14
N ALA A 1181 36.58 21.00 -3.14
CA ALA A 1181 36.68 21.96 -2.06
C ALA A 1181 36.05 21.40 -0.78
N ASN A 1182 36.64 21.67 0.39
CA ASN A 1182 36.09 21.32 1.72
C ASN A 1182 34.85 22.18 2.10
N LYS A 1183 33.97 22.47 1.14
CA LYS A 1183 32.74 23.24 1.32
C LYS A 1183 31.61 22.31 1.75
N ASN A 1184 30.99 22.61 2.88
CA ASN A 1184 29.73 22.01 3.29
C ASN A 1184 28.62 23.08 3.28
N ASN A 1185 27.68 22.95 2.34
CA ASN A 1185 26.55 23.87 2.17
C ASN A 1185 25.39 23.63 3.15
N LYS A 1186 25.52 22.66 4.07
CA LYS A 1186 24.51 22.38 5.10
C LYS A 1186 24.19 23.68 5.88
N PRO A 1187 22.91 24.05 6.06
CA PRO A 1187 22.55 25.27 6.77
C PRO A 1187 23.09 25.22 8.20
N SER A 1188 23.70 26.32 8.66
CA SER A 1188 24.20 26.40 10.03
C SER A 1188 23.03 26.42 11.02
N PRO A 1189 23.15 25.82 12.22
CA PRO A 1189 22.07 25.85 13.21
C PRO A 1189 21.58 27.26 13.51
N LEU A 1190 22.51 28.22 13.62
CA LEU A 1190 22.19 29.64 13.82
C LEU A 1190 21.35 30.24 12.69
N LEU A 1191 21.58 29.86 11.43
CA LEU A 1191 20.75 30.29 10.30
C LEU A 1191 19.35 29.66 10.35
N VAL A 1192 19.24 28.39 10.75
CA VAL A 1192 17.97 27.67 10.91
C VAL A 1192 17.13 28.27 12.05
N ASP A 1193 17.77 28.70 13.14
CA ASP A 1193 17.10 29.32 14.29
C ASP A 1193 16.72 30.79 14.07
N LEU A 1194 17.39 31.50 13.16
CA LEU A 1194 17.12 32.91 12.82
C LEU A 1194 16.03 33.10 11.75
N LEU A 1195 15.76 32.09 10.90
CA LEU A 1195 14.78 32.19 9.82
C LEU A 1195 13.38 31.76 10.27
N SER A 1196 12.36 32.35 9.62
CA SER A 1196 10.97 31.89 9.78
C SER A 1196 10.84 30.43 9.31
N LYS A 1197 9.93 29.67 9.92
CA LYS A 1197 9.59 28.28 9.50
C LYS A 1197 8.38 28.23 8.56
N GLU A 1198 7.73 29.38 8.35
CA GLU A 1198 6.54 29.55 7.51
C GLU A 1198 6.68 30.81 6.62
N ARG A 1199 5.86 30.92 5.57
CA ARG A 1199 5.90 32.06 4.63
C ARG A 1199 5.64 33.39 5.33
N VAL A 1200 6.46 34.40 5.05
CA VAL A 1200 6.41 35.69 5.75
C VAL A 1200 5.61 36.71 4.94
N GLY A 1201 4.64 37.38 5.58
CA GLY A 1201 3.97 38.59 5.04
C GLY A 1201 3.06 38.37 3.83
N VAL A 1202 2.48 37.18 3.66
CA VAL A 1202 1.54 36.89 2.56
C VAL A 1202 0.12 36.74 3.11
N HIS A 1203 -0.82 37.46 2.51
CA HIS A 1203 -2.18 37.64 3.01
C HIS A 1203 -3.24 37.21 1.97
N PRO A 1204 -4.48 36.90 2.40
CA PRO A 1204 -5.64 36.76 1.52
C PRO A 1204 -5.82 38.01 0.64
N ALA A 1205 -6.51 37.88 -0.49
CA ALA A 1205 -6.86 39.02 -1.33
C ALA A 1205 -7.92 39.91 -0.66
N GLN A 1206 -7.71 41.22 -0.58
CA GLN A 1206 -8.80 42.18 -0.33
C GLN A 1206 -9.44 42.65 -1.64
N PRO A 1207 -10.67 43.19 -1.63
CA PRO A 1207 -11.22 43.91 -2.80
C PRO A 1207 -10.34 45.10 -3.18
N ASP A 1208 -9.96 45.89 -2.17
CA ASP A 1208 -9.14 47.11 -2.28
C ASP A 1208 -7.75 46.85 -2.91
N ASP A 1209 -7.19 45.64 -2.73
CA ASP A 1209 -5.90 45.22 -3.34
C ASP A 1209 -5.88 45.45 -4.87
N PHE A 1210 -7.05 45.41 -5.51
CA PHE A 1210 -7.19 45.47 -6.96
C PHE A 1210 -7.60 46.87 -7.46
N GLN A 1211 -7.96 47.80 -6.58
CA GLN A 1211 -8.41 49.15 -6.94
C GLN A 1211 -7.27 50.15 -7.17
N SER A 1212 -6.02 49.84 -6.81
CA SER A 1212 -4.89 50.77 -6.92
C SER A 1212 -4.47 51.10 -8.36
N HIS A 1213 -4.88 50.31 -9.36
CA HIS A 1213 -4.45 50.42 -10.75
C HIS A 1213 -5.44 51.15 -11.69
N ALA A 1214 -6.32 51.99 -11.14
CA ALA A 1214 -6.98 53.03 -11.95
C ALA A 1214 -5.92 53.96 -12.58
N PRO A 1215 -5.97 54.25 -13.89
CA PRO A 1215 -4.88 54.93 -14.59
C PRO A 1215 -4.66 56.35 -14.05
N GLY A 1216 -3.49 56.57 -13.43
CA GLY A 1216 -3.07 57.87 -12.91
C GLY A 1216 -2.70 57.94 -11.42
N LYS A 1217 -2.83 56.85 -10.66
CA LYS A 1217 -2.32 56.79 -9.27
C LYS A 1217 -0.97 56.06 -9.17
N ILE A 1218 -0.03 56.68 -8.47
CA ILE A 1218 1.25 56.10 -8.07
C ILE A 1218 1.04 55.45 -6.69
N GLU A 1219 1.45 54.18 -6.52
CA GLU A 1219 1.41 53.54 -5.19
C GLU A 1219 2.45 54.21 -4.27
N PRO A 1220 2.12 54.48 -2.99
CA PRO A 1220 3.06 55.09 -2.06
C PRO A 1220 4.23 54.14 -1.75
N GLU A 1221 5.44 54.68 -1.68
CA GLU A 1221 6.60 53.92 -1.18
C GLU A 1221 6.31 53.41 0.24
N VAL A 1222 6.53 52.11 0.47
CA VAL A 1222 6.59 51.56 1.82
C VAL A 1222 7.88 52.04 2.45
N VAL A 1223 7.80 53.17 3.15
CA VAL A 1223 8.93 53.76 3.89
C VAL A 1223 9.42 52.74 4.93
N VAL A 1224 10.53 52.08 4.63
CA VAL A 1224 11.25 51.27 5.61
C VAL A 1224 11.95 52.25 6.57
N ASP A 1225 11.54 52.19 7.83
CA ASP A 1225 11.98 53.13 8.87
C ASP A 1225 13.52 53.13 8.99
N SER A 1226 14.15 54.25 8.65
CA SER A 1226 15.58 54.34 8.32
C SER A 1226 16.48 54.58 9.55
N ALA A 1227 16.04 54.11 10.71
CA ALA A 1227 16.68 54.31 12.01
C ALA A 1227 17.55 53.11 12.44
N GLY A 1228 18.75 52.98 11.86
CA GLY A 1228 19.83 52.18 12.48
C GLY A 1228 20.43 51.04 11.64
N THR A 1229 20.92 51.34 10.43
CA THR A 1229 21.78 50.41 9.68
C THR A 1229 23.26 50.61 10.03
N PRO A 1230 23.97 49.65 10.64
CA PRO A 1230 25.43 49.63 10.65
C PRO A 1230 25.91 49.33 9.22
N ALA A 1231 26.88 50.10 8.71
CA ALA A 1231 27.45 49.83 7.39
C ALA A 1231 28.18 48.47 7.38
N PRO A 1232 28.05 47.66 6.31
CA PRO A 1232 28.71 46.36 6.22
C PRO A 1232 30.23 46.56 6.08
N GLN A 1233 30.99 46.16 7.10
CA GLN A 1233 32.45 46.05 6.96
C GLN A 1233 32.81 44.81 6.13
N PRO A 1234 33.82 44.89 5.23
CA PRO A 1234 34.29 43.75 4.46
C PRO A 1234 35.06 42.78 5.36
N ILE A 1235 34.66 41.51 5.38
CA ILE A 1235 35.47 40.45 5.99
C ILE A 1235 36.64 40.16 5.04
N ALA A 1236 37.82 40.65 5.41
CA ALA A 1236 39.05 40.40 4.67
C ALA A 1236 39.51 38.94 4.81
N ALA A 1237 40.15 38.40 3.77
CA ALA A 1237 40.74 37.07 3.81
C ALA A 1237 42.11 37.08 4.52
N ALA A 1238 42.37 36.07 5.35
CA ALA A 1238 43.70 35.79 5.90
C ALA A 1238 43.82 34.30 6.30
N ALA A 1239 44.91 33.66 5.85
CA ALA A 1239 45.43 32.34 6.24
C ALA A 1239 44.42 31.16 6.20
#